data_AF-W7EPJ7-F1
#
_entry.id   AF-W7EPJ7-F1
#
_cell.length_a   1.000
_cell.length_b   1.000
_cell.length_c   1.000
_cell.angle_alpha   90.00
_cell.angle_beta   90.00
_cell.angle_gamma   90.00
#
_symmetry.space_group_name_H-M   'P 1'
#
loop_
_entity.id
_entity.type
_entity.pdbx_description
1 polymer ?
#
loop_
_entity_poly.entity_id
_entity_poly.type
_entity_poly.pdbx_seq_one_letter_code
_entity_poly.pdbx_strand_id
1 'polypeptide(L)'
;MAPYLNDEETVQQPYGDWRDEFYEKGYVVLKGVVPKERALKYRNKMIDWLGTFPNDFDANKPETWTKENLPQSFKNGMYLNYCAAHEKYVWEARQEPGVLAAFEKLWNTNELIVSYDTINLTLPNASKMGGSKPWPHVDQAPERQGLSCVQGIINLSEAGPKDGGLVVMEGSAKLFDKFFKQHPPDRTKGPLAALHYDFYPFQDSDVKWYEEHGCKLVKVCAEPGDLILWDSRQMHYAVYPETDNIRTIIYACYTPAAMASKEDLEKKKEIFEKWEATTHWPHINIHSQGKAMVDVCDAYPRQSGNTNCPRRHVIDPHQRLLIMAAHDPKSEASAHIEILDAHKKAAKPVVGTIRLFDDDGIVLIPTPTRDPNDPLNLPTWQKYLILVIVGLFAASANLMASGISAILPIVKASYNGDPKTSDLATWPAFFMGVGNLIAIPVAHAVGRRPIYLLSTIVLSFGCLWCACSGSLASHIAGRDIMSIAAGQAEALCPIIVQEIFYLHERGNVIAWFCALQTLGTAALIVSSSYLANDLGWRWWYGVFGCLSGAIAVLSILFVVETKYERTLEALTGQGIDEDGTLVPVTTNTKRKLDTINYAPRSFVRDMLPWNGHARWSEAITCWKHMIQIIWFPNILWLTLINSVALGIYVLMSALFAGVLVQPPYLWNFDMLGYVFAGQIATAVAVPFFCGYLSDLVVKILSKRHDGVSQPEYRYIALIIPLVSTLISTIIFGMTAQHPKDWSWAGIAVTLNFEYFGFVGIVVSSFVYCMDAYPQRIDAALVLICSLRGFIGFGISFGTVSFVEKAGYEGAFNICAGIVAASMGLGIPVYYFGPKIRAITQRFAQDD
;
A
#
# COMPACT_ATOMS: atom_id res chain seq x y z
N MET A 1 30.03 -10.18 -26.16
CA MET A 1 29.53 -10.12 -27.56
C MET A 1 28.05 -10.43 -27.50
N ALA A 2 27.20 -9.71 -28.24
CA ALA A 2 25.78 -10.02 -28.28
C ALA A 2 25.55 -11.40 -28.93
N PRO A 3 24.55 -12.18 -28.48
CA PRO A 3 24.09 -13.35 -29.21
C PRO A 3 23.54 -12.93 -30.58
N TYR A 4 23.81 -13.73 -31.62
CA TYR A 4 23.45 -13.44 -33.00
C TYR A 4 22.97 -14.70 -33.71
N LEU A 5 22.10 -14.54 -34.71
CA LEU A 5 21.82 -15.62 -35.64
C LEU A 5 23.03 -15.76 -36.58
N ASN A 6 23.66 -16.92 -36.56
CA ASN A 6 24.83 -17.19 -37.38
C ASN A 6 24.39 -17.29 -38.84
N ASP A 7 25.01 -16.54 -39.76
CA ASP A 7 24.64 -16.58 -41.17
C ASP A 7 24.90 -17.97 -41.82
N GLU A 8 25.64 -18.86 -41.13
CA GLU A 8 25.81 -20.28 -41.52
C GLU A 8 24.63 -21.18 -41.06
N GLU A 9 23.88 -20.81 -40.02
CA GLU A 9 22.64 -21.52 -39.62
C GLU A 9 21.44 -21.12 -40.49
N THR A 10 21.48 -19.96 -41.15
CA THR A 10 20.47 -19.50 -42.13
C THR A 10 20.67 -20.07 -43.54
N VAL A 11 21.64 -20.98 -43.74
CA VAL A 11 21.73 -21.83 -44.95
C VAL A 11 20.66 -22.94 -44.96
N GLN A 12 19.81 -23.00 -43.92
CA GLN A 12 18.72 -23.97 -43.83
C GLN A 12 17.51 -23.53 -44.68
N GLN A 13 17.06 -24.47 -45.52
CA GLN A 13 15.78 -24.61 -46.25
C GLN A 13 14.85 -23.37 -46.31
N PRO A 14 14.29 -23.03 -47.50
CA PRO A 14 13.36 -21.91 -47.65
C PRO A 14 12.22 -21.97 -46.63
N TYR A 15 11.97 -20.87 -45.93
CA TYR A 15 10.95 -20.78 -44.88
C TYR A 15 9.53 -20.97 -45.43
N GLY A 16 9.34 -20.74 -46.73
CA GLY A 16 8.05 -20.86 -47.41
C GLY A 16 7.11 -19.69 -47.11
N ASP A 17 7.65 -18.56 -46.63
CA ASP A 17 6.89 -17.37 -46.23
C ASP A 17 7.69 -16.07 -46.40
N TRP A 18 7.17 -14.97 -45.87
CA TRP A 18 7.74 -13.63 -46.00
C TRP A 18 9.20 -13.50 -45.50
N ARG A 19 9.68 -14.41 -44.64
CA ARG A 19 11.07 -14.40 -44.15
C ARG A 19 12.06 -14.64 -45.29
N ASP A 20 11.69 -15.42 -46.30
CA ASP A 20 12.53 -15.63 -47.49
C ASP A 20 12.78 -14.29 -48.20
N GLU A 21 11.74 -13.47 -48.38
CA GLU A 21 11.86 -12.13 -48.95
C GLU A 21 12.70 -11.20 -48.06
N PHE A 22 12.48 -11.24 -46.74
CA PHE A 22 13.24 -10.45 -45.76
C PHE A 22 14.74 -10.73 -45.84
N TYR A 23 15.15 -12.00 -45.80
CA TYR A 23 16.56 -12.39 -45.92
C TYR A 23 17.11 -12.16 -47.32
N GLU A 24 16.27 -12.20 -48.36
CA GLU A 24 16.70 -11.93 -49.72
C GLU A 24 17.01 -10.44 -49.95
N LYS A 25 16.08 -9.56 -49.56
CA LYS A 25 16.11 -8.11 -49.82
C LYS A 25 16.72 -7.28 -48.69
N GLY A 26 16.80 -7.83 -47.49
CA GLY A 26 17.17 -7.14 -46.25
C GLY A 26 16.01 -6.37 -45.60
N TYR A 27 14.81 -6.42 -46.18
CA TYR A 27 13.59 -5.80 -45.64
C TYR A 27 12.33 -6.48 -46.18
N VAL A 28 11.19 -6.27 -45.52
CA VAL A 28 9.88 -6.76 -45.96
C VAL A 28 8.76 -5.82 -45.50
N VAL A 29 7.65 -5.78 -46.23
CA VAL A 29 6.42 -5.07 -45.82
C VAL A 29 5.31 -6.08 -45.61
N LEU A 30 4.93 -6.28 -44.36
CA LEU A 30 3.84 -7.16 -43.98
C LEU A 30 2.52 -6.38 -44.04
N LYS A 31 1.61 -6.85 -44.90
CA LYS A 31 0.34 -6.17 -45.18
C LYS A 31 -0.71 -6.42 -44.11
N GLY A 32 -1.38 -5.34 -43.68
CA GLY A 32 -2.56 -5.43 -42.79
C GLY A 32 -2.27 -6.07 -41.43
N VAL A 33 -1.05 -5.94 -40.93
CA VAL A 33 -0.62 -6.47 -39.62
C VAL A 33 -1.43 -5.87 -38.47
N VAL A 34 -1.73 -4.58 -38.60
CA VAL A 34 -2.71 -3.87 -37.76
C VAL A 34 -3.93 -3.58 -38.62
N PRO A 35 -5.16 -3.84 -38.15
CA PRO A 35 -6.36 -3.48 -38.89
C PRO A 35 -6.37 -1.99 -39.25
N LYS A 36 -6.63 -1.67 -40.52
CA LYS A 36 -6.57 -0.29 -41.06
C LYS A 36 -7.33 0.73 -40.21
N GLU A 37 -8.51 0.36 -39.70
CA GLU A 37 -9.32 1.20 -38.81
C GLU A 37 -8.59 1.52 -37.48
N ARG A 38 -7.94 0.53 -36.87
CA ARG A 38 -7.15 0.73 -35.64
C ARG A 38 -5.90 1.56 -35.91
N ALA A 39 -5.22 1.32 -37.03
CA ALA A 39 -4.07 2.14 -37.44
C ALA A 39 -4.45 3.62 -37.61
N LEU A 40 -5.59 3.90 -38.26
CA LEU A 40 -6.11 5.28 -38.39
C LEU A 40 -6.53 5.88 -37.04
N LYS A 41 -7.06 5.06 -36.11
CA LYS A 41 -7.34 5.51 -34.74
C LYS A 41 -6.05 5.92 -34.00
N TYR A 42 -4.97 5.15 -34.13
CA TYR A 42 -3.67 5.50 -33.55
C TYR A 42 -3.08 6.77 -34.19
N ARG A 43 -3.22 6.91 -35.51
CA ARG A 43 -2.86 8.15 -36.22
C ARG A 43 -3.58 9.37 -35.65
N ASN A 44 -4.90 9.28 -35.46
CA ASN A 44 -5.68 10.40 -34.92
C ASN A 44 -5.23 10.75 -33.50
N LYS A 45 -5.04 9.75 -32.63
CA LYS A 45 -4.50 9.98 -31.27
C LYS A 45 -3.12 10.65 -31.28
N MET A 46 -2.25 10.30 -32.23
CA MET A 46 -0.93 10.91 -32.39
C MET A 46 -1.02 12.39 -32.82
N ILE A 47 -1.96 12.72 -33.70
CA ILE A 47 -2.21 14.11 -34.13
C ILE A 47 -2.86 14.91 -32.99
N ASP A 48 -3.83 14.33 -32.30
CA ASP A 48 -4.48 14.93 -31.12
C ASP A 48 -3.44 15.22 -30.03
N TRP A 49 -2.53 14.27 -29.77
CA TRP A 49 -1.41 14.44 -28.84
C TRP A 49 -0.55 15.66 -29.20
N LEU A 50 -0.20 15.83 -30.48
CA LEU A 50 0.56 17.01 -30.92
C LEU A 50 -0.22 18.32 -30.72
N GLY A 51 -1.55 18.28 -30.85
CA GLY A 51 -2.45 19.41 -30.58
C GLY A 51 -2.68 19.73 -29.09
N THR A 52 -2.23 18.88 -28.16
CA THR A 52 -2.36 19.15 -26.72
C THR A 52 -1.36 20.19 -26.19
N PHE A 53 -0.28 20.43 -26.94
CA PHE A 53 0.72 21.42 -26.56
C PHE A 53 0.14 22.83 -26.70
N PRO A 54 0.45 23.77 -25.79
CA PRO A 54 -0.13 25.12 -25.75
C PRO A 54 0.43 26.05 -26.85
N ASN A 55 0.81 25.47 -27.98
CA ASN A 55 1.34 26.15 -29.14
C ASN A 55 0.19 26.22 -30.15
N ASP A 56 0.05 27.30 -30.91
CA ASP A 56 -1.10 27.54 -31.82
C ASP A 56 -1.15 26.59 -33.06
N PHE A 57 -0.71 25.34 -32.90
CA PHE A 57 -0.74 24.27 -33.89
C PHE A 57 -2.17 23.76 -34.13
N ASP A 58 -2.54 23.67 -35.40
CA ASP A 58 -3.79 23.07 -35.86
C ASP A 58 -3.48 22.17 -37.07
N ALA A 59 -3.77 20.88 -36.94
CA ALA A 59 -3.49 19.88 -37.97
C ALA A 59 -4.28 20.13 -39.29
N ASN A 60 -5.33 20.95 -39.27
CA ASN A 60 -6.12 21.27 -40.45
C ASN A 60 -5.69 22.59 -41.13
N LYS A 61 -4.75 23.33 -40.53
CA LYS A 61 -4.30 24.65 -40.99
C LYS A 61 -2.80 24.66 -41.25
N PRO A 62 -2.35 24.45 -42.51
CA PRO A 62 -0.94 24.44 -42.88
C PRO A 62 -0.17 25.70 -42.49
N GLU A 63 -0.84 26.85 -42.38
CA GLU A 63 -0.28 28.12 -41.90
C GLU A 63 0.20 28.07 -40.46
N THR A 64 -0.31 27.14 -39.65
CA THR A 64 0.10 26.96 -38.24
C THR A 64 1.32 26.05 -38.08
N TRP A 65 1.77 25.37 -39.15
CA TRP A 65 2.87 24.41 -39.11
C TRP A 65 4.22 25.11 -39.16
N THR A 66 4.53 25.91 -38.14
CA THR A 66 5.80 26.64 -38.00
C THR A 66 6.68 26.00 -36.94
N LYS A 67 7.98 26.33 -36.95
CA LYS A 67 8.93 25.80 -35.95
C LYS A 67 8.59 26.30 -34.54
N GLU A 68 8.01 27.49 -34.43
CA GLU A 68 7.59 28.12 -33.19
C GLU A 68 6.32 27.47 -32.61
N ASN A 69 5.46 26.95 -33.47
CA ASN A 69 4.19 26.32 -33.06
C ASN A 69 4.33 24.83 -32.76
N LEU A 70 5.49 24.22 -32.99
CA LEU A 70 5.73 22.80 -32.75
C LEU A 70 6.62 22.56 -31.52
N PRO A 71 6.34 21.53 -30.70
CA PRO A 71 7.24 21.16 -29.61
C PRO A 71 8.58 20.65 -30.15
N GLN A 72 9.61 20.65 -29.30
CA GLN A 72 10.97 20.26 -29.68
C GLN A 72 10.97 18.83 -30.24
N SER A 73 11.41 18.66 -31.48
CA SER A 73 11.59 17.35 -32.11
C SER A 73 12.99 17.21 -32.69
N PHE A 74 13.46 15.97 -32.76
CA PHE A 74 14.65 15.61 -33.49
C PHE A 74 14.34 15.51 -34.99
N LYS A 75 15.16 16.16 -35.82
CA LYS A 75 15.04 16.18 -37.29
C LYS A 75 13.62 16.53 -37.80
N ASN A 76 12.92 17.44 -37.12
CA ASN A 76 11.60 17.95 -37.52
C ASN A 76 10.55 16.84 -37.75
N GLY A 77 10.48 15.86 -36.86
CA GLY A 77 9.43 14.85 -36.90
C GLY A 77 9.55 13.71 -35.90
N MET A 78 10.73 13.45 -35.32
CA MET A 78 10.89 12.44 -34.26
C MET A 78 10.78 13.07 -32.88
N TYR A 79 9.85 12.61 -32.05
CA TYR A 79 9.56 13.26 -30.75
C TYR A 79 10.16 12.47 -29.58
N LEU A 80 11.47 12.57 -29.36
CA LEU A 80 12.16 11.80 -28.31
C LEU A 80 11.76 12.22 -26.87
N ASN A 81 11.24 13.43 -26.71
CA ASN A 81 10.86 14.00 -25.41
C ASN A 81 9.37 13.82 -25.11
N TYR A 82 8.93 14.34 -23.96
CA TYR A 82 7.52 14.48 -23.59
C TYR A 82 6.79 13.13 -23.44
N CYS A 83 7.53 12.09 -23.04
CA CYS A 83 7.02 10.74 -22.88
C CYS A 83 6.38 10.14 -24.16
N ALA A 84 6.65 10.69 -25.35
CA ALA A 84 5.95 10.29 -26.58
C ALA A 84 6.11 8.79 -26.91
N ALA A 85 7.29 8.23 -26.66
CA ALA A 85 7.59 6.81 -26.80
C ALA A 85 6.75 5.91 -25.89
N HIS A 86 6.25 6.49 -24.81
CA HIS A 86 5.47 5.82 -23.80
C HIS A 86 3.99 6.08 -23.93
N GLU A 87 3.46 6.88 -24.85
CA GLU A 87 2.00 7.13 -24.92
C GLU A 87 1.14 5.86 -25.01
N LYS A 88 -0.09 5.89 -24.46
CA LYS A 88 -0.96 4.70 -24.39
C LYS A 88 -1.22 4.08 -25.76
N TYR A 89 -1.47 4.91 -26.77
CA TYR A 89 -1.71 4.43 -28.13
C TYR A 89 -0.46 3.83 -28.78
N VAL A 90 0.73 4.23 -28.33
CA VAL A 90 2.01 3.66 -28.79
C VAL A 90 2.16 2.24 -28.27
N TRP A 91 1.80 2.02 -27.01
CA TRP A 91 1.79 0.69 -26.40
C TRP A 91 0.66 -0.21 -26.91
N GLU A 92 -0.52 0.34 -27.15
CA GLU A 92 -1.63 -0.38 -27.79
C GLU A 92 -1.21 -0.88 -29.19
N ALA A 93 -0.51 -0.05 -29.98
CA ALA A 93 -0.04 -0.40 -31.31
C ALA A 93 1.09 -1.45 -31.29
N ARG A 94 2.04 -1.31 -30.36
CA ARG A 94 3.14 -2.26 -30.17
C ARG A 94 2.64 -3.67 -29.82
N GLN A 95 1.57 -3.75 -29.05
CA GLN A 95 0.96 -4.99 -28.57
C GLN A 95 -0.09 -5.57 -29.53
N GLU A 96 -0.24 -5.02 -30.74
CA GLU A 96 -1.13 -5.60 -31.73
C GLU A 96 -0.72 -7.06 -32.03
N PRO A 97 -1.66 -8.02 -32.03
CA PRO A 97 -1.33 -9.44 -32.20
C PRO A 97 -0.54 -9.73 -33.48
N GLY A 98 -0.84 -9.03 -34.58
CA GLY A 98 -0.08 -9.17 -35.82
C GLY A 98 1.36 -8.69 -35.70
N VAL A 99 1.61 -7.62 -34.93
CA VAL A 99 2.96 -7.07 -34.75
C VAL A 99 3.80 -8.05 -33.95
N LEU A 100 3.28 -8.55 -32.83
CA LEU A 100 3.94 -9.56 -32.01
C LEU A 100 4.20 -10.83 -32.82
N ALA A 101 3.18 -11.37 -33.50
CA ALA A 101 3.29 -12.59 -34.30
C ALA A 101 4.38 -12.50 -35.39
N ALA A 102 4.61 -11.32 -35.97
CA ALA A 102 5.67 -11.11 -36.94
C ALA A 102 7.06 -11.29 -36.29
N PHE A 103 7.31 -10.67 -35.14
CA PHE A 103 8.58 -10.79 -34.43
C PHE A 103 8.76 -12.16 -33.75
N GLU A 104 7.69 -12.77 -33.25
CA GLU A 104 7.73 -14.12 -32.69
C GLU A 104 8.15 -15.14 -33.74
N LYS A 105 7.60 -14.99 -34.96
CA LYS A 105 7.94 -15.83 -36.10
C LYS A 105 9.34 -15.57 -36.65
N LEU A 106 9.80 -14.32 -36.58
CA LEU A 106 11.16 -13.94 -36.98
C LEU A 106 12.22 -14.57 -36.08
N TRP A 107 12.02 -14.49 -34.76
CA TRP A 107 12.97 -14.97 -33.76
C TRP A 107 12.72 -16.40 -33.27
N ASN A 108 11.63 -17.02 -33.71
CA ASN A 108 11.20 -18.36 -33.31
C ASN A 108 11.03 -18.50 -31.77
N THR A 109 10.47 -17.48 -31.12
CA THR A 109 10.16 -17.47 -29.68
C THR A 109 9.03 -16.48 -29.39
N ASN A 110 8.23 -16.77 -28.36
CA ASN A 110 7.23 -15.85 -27.82
C ASN A 110 7.76 -14.97 -26.67
N GLU A 111 8.98 -15.24 -26.17
CA GLU A 111 9.61 -14.47 -25.12
C GLU A 111 10.40 -13.30 -25.73
N LEU A 112 9.70 -12.20 -26.03
CA LEU A 112 10.27 -11.01 -26.66
C LEU A 112 10.36 -9.83 -25.69
N ILE A 113 11.39 -9.00 -25.89
CA ILE A 113 11.49 -7.67 -25.26
C ILE A 113 11.53 -6.60 -26.32
N VAL A 114 10.89 -5.46 -26.04
CA VAL A 114 10.71 -4.35 -26.99
C VAL A 114 11.60 -3.17 -26.65
N SER A 115 12.04 -2.42 -27.65
CA SER A 115 12.69 -1.12 -27.47
C SER A 115 11.68 0.00 -27.19
N TYR A 116 12.13 1.07 -26.51
CA TYR A 116 11.33 2.27 -26.23
C TYR A 116 11.64 3.38 -27.24
N ASP A 117 11.69 3.04 -28.52
CA ASP A 117 11.85 4.03 -29.58
C ASP A 117 10.68 5.02 -29.56
N THR A 118 10.90 6.17 -30.19
CA THR A 118 9.86 7.19 -30.24
C THR A 118 8.84 6.97 -31.37
N ILE A 119 7.93 7.91 -31.52
CA ILE A 119 7.04 8.12 -32.65
C ILE A 119 7.70 9.08 -33.65
N ASN A 120 7.24 9.03 -34.90
CA ASN A 120 7.56 10.06 -35.87
C ASN A 120 6.28 10.60 -36.51
N LEU A 121 6.06 11.91 -36.34
CA LEU A 121 5.03 12.71 -36.98
C LEU A 121 5.73 13.81 -37.79
N THR A 122 5.84 13.60 -39.11
CA THR A 122 6.49 14.54 -40.03
C THR A 122 5.44 15.25 -40.86
N LEU A 123 5.43 16.58 -40.80
CA LEU A 123 4.52 17.44 -41.57
C LEU A 123 5.04 17.66 -43.02
N PRO A 124 4.15 17.92 -44.00
CA PRO A 124 4.50 18.22 -45.39
C PRO A 124 5.60 19.27 -45.59
N ASN A 125 5.61 20.32 -44.76
CA ASN A 125 6.58 21.42 -44.87
C ASN A 125 7.84 21.24 -44.01
N ALA A 126 8.05 20.07 -43.38
CA ALA A 126 9.17 19.82 -42.46
C ALA A 126 10.56 20.01 -43.08
N SER A 127 10.68 19.76 -44.39
CA SER A 127 11.92 20.02 -45.15
C SER A 127 12.31 21.51 -45.15
N LYS A 128 11.31 22.41 -45.21
CA LYS A 128 11.50 23.88 -45.18
C LYS A 128 11.85 24.41 -43.78
N MET A 129 11.54 23.66 -42.72
CA MET A 129 11.82 24.02 -41.32
C MET A 129 13.24 23.62 -40.86
N GLY A 130 14.14 23.26 -41.79
CA GLY A 130 15.52 22.83 -41.49
C GLY A 130 15.69 21.31 -41.45
N GLY A 131 15.01 20.59 -42.34
CA GLY A 131 15.11 19.12 -42.42
C GLY A 131 16.52 18.63 -42.75
N SER A 132 16.85 17.41 -42.30
CA SER A 132 18.14 16.78 -42.60
C SER A 132 18.23 16.30 -44.05
N LYS A 133 19.38 16.48 -44.69
CA LYS A 133 19.68 15.83 -45.99
C LYS A 133 19.66 14.29 -45.85
N PRO A 134 19.47 13.55 -46.97
CA PRO A 134 19.69 12.11 -47.00
C PRO A 134 21.02 11.76 -46.34
N TRP A 135 20.97 10.76 -45.45
CA TRP A 135 22.07 10.39 -44.56
C TRP A 135 22.12 8.86 -44.51
N PRO A 136 22.62 8.21 -45.56
CA PRO A 136 22.68 6.75 -45.61
C PRO A 136 23.52 6.24 -44.44
N HIS A 137 22.96 5.31 -43.67
CA HIS A 137 23.62 4.71 -42.51
C HIS A 137 23.16 3.28 -42.28
N VAL A 138 23.88 2.57 -41.41
CA VAL A 138 23.47 1.32 -40.77
C VAL A 138 23.50 1.50 -39.27
N ASP A 139 22.72 0.65 -38.61
CA ASP A 139 22.43 0.71 -37.18
C ASP A 139 22.88 -0.56 -36.43
N GLN A 140 23.79 -1.30 -37.05
CA GLN A 140 24.54 -2.39 -36.46
C GLN A 140 26.05 -2.17 -36.67
N ALA A 141 26.82 -2.26 -35.58
CA ALA A 141 28.28 -2.21 -35.65
C ALA A 141 28.86 -3.42 -36.42
N PRO A 142 29.90 -3.24 -37.25
CA PRO A 142 30.54 -4.34 -37.98
C PRO A 142 31.24 -5.37 -37.10
N GLU A 143 31.52 -5.04 -35.84
CA GLU A 143 32.06 -5.94 -34.83
C GLU A 143 31.01 -6.93 -34.32
N ARG A 144 29.72 -6.69 -34.58
CA ARG A 144 28.64 -7.64 -34.31
C ARG A 144 28.49 -8.56 -35.51
N GLN A 145 28.78 -9.84 -35.29
CA GLN A 145 28.63 -10.87 -36.31
C GLN A 145 27.15 -11.22 -36.51
N GLY A 146 26.78 -11.58 -37.74
CA GLY A 146 25.44 -12.06 -38.09
C GLY A 146 24.31 -11.06 -37.83
N LEU A 147 23.07 -11.54 -37.90
CA LEU A 147 21.90 -10.72 -37.60
C LEU A 147 21.73 -10.56 -36.08
N SER A 148 21.89 -9.34 -35.57
CA SER A 148 21.76 -9.03 -34.13
C SER A 148 20.50 -8.22 -33.79
N CYS A 149 19.91 -7.50 -34.73
CA CYS A 149 18.72 -6.67 -34.49
C CYS A 149 17.92 -6.40 -35.77
N VAL A 150 16.59 -6.49 -35.68
CA VAL A 150 15.66 -6.18 -36.78
C VAL A 150 14.77 -5.03 -36.34
N GLN A 151 14.85 -3.92 -37.06
CA GLN A 151 14.05 -2.73 -36.79
C GLN A 151 12.68 -2.84 -37.44
N GLY A 152 11.69 -2.19 -36.83
CA GLY A 152 10.32 -2.21 -37.31
C GLY A 152 9.64 -0.84 -37.27
N ILE A 153 8.76 -0.60 -38.25
CA ILE A 153 7.87 0.54 -38.33
C ILE A 153 6.44 0.05 -38.44
N ILE A 154 5.62 0.39 -37.45
CA ILE A 154 4.16 0.31 -37.55
C ILE A 154 3.70 1.56 -38.29
N ASN A 155 3.23 1.39 -39.53
CA ASN A 155 2.87 2.49 -40.40
C ASN A 155 1.42 2.92 -40.17
N LEU A 156 1.16 4.19 -39.86
CA LEU A 156 -0.19 4.69 -39.52
C LEU A 156 -0.79 5.62 -40.58
N SER A 157 0.04 6.12 -41.52
CA SER A 157 -0.35 7.01 -42.62
C SER A 157 -0.04 6.36 -43.98
N GLU A 158 -0.66 6.86 -45.04
CA GLU A 158 -0.29 6.47 -46.40
C GLU A 158 1.18 6.86 -46.65
N ALA A 159 1.99 5.91 -47.10
CA ALA A 159 3.38 6.12 -47.46
C ALA A 159 3.60 5.66 -48.89
N GLY A 160 3.19 6.46 -49.87
CA GLY A 160 3.42 6.23 -51.28
C GLY A 160 4.82 6.62 -51.76
N PRO A 161 5.06 6.60 -53.10
CA PRO A 161 6.37 6.86 -53.70
C PRO A 161 6.91 8.28 -53.49
N LYS A 162 6.01 9.26 -53.32
CA LYS A 162 6.35 10.68 -53.09
C LYS A 162 6.10 11.14 -51.66
N ASP A 163 5.52 10.28 -50.82
CA ASP A 163 5.30 10.58 -49.40
C ASP A 163 6.59 10.34 -48.60
N GLY A 164 6.69 10.96 -47.43
CA GLY A 164 7.82 10.77 -46.54
C GLY A 164 7.89 9.33 -46.04
N GLY A 165 9.08 8.79 -45.83
CA GLY A 165 9.21 7.39 -45.42
C GLY A 165 10.62 6.87 -45.39
N LEU A 166 10.72 5.57 -45.13
CA LEU A 166 11.97 4.82 -45.12
C LEU A 166 12.43 4.56 -46.55
N VAL A 167 13.70 4.88 -46.84
CA VAL A 167 14.42 4.43 -48.02
C VAL A 167 15.44 3.40 -47.57
N VAL A 168 15.48 2.26 -48.24
CA VAL A 168 16.42 1.16 -47.97
C VAL A 168 17.23 0.86 -49.22
N MET A 169 18.46 0.40 -49.05
CA MET A 169 19.31 -0.09 -50.13
C MET A 169 19.13 -1.60 -50.28
N GLU A 170 18.16 -2.03 -51.10
CA GLU A 170 17.78 -3.43 -51.28
C GLU A 170 19.01 -4.31 -51.58
N GLY A 171 19.17 -5.39 -50.80
CA GLY A 171 20.28 -6.34 -50.88
C GLY A 171 21.55 -5.95 -50.12
N SER A 172 21.62 -4.75 -49.53
CA SER A 172 22.85 -4.28 -48.86
C SER A 172 23.24 -5.08 -47.62
N ALA A 173 22.27 -5.61 -46.86
CA ALA A 173 22.52 -6.41 -45.65
C ALA A 173 23.43 -7.64 -45.92
N LYS A 174 23.28 -8.31 -47.08
CA LYS A 174 24.11 -9.47 -47.48
C LYS A 174 25.56 -9.08 -47.75
N LEU A 175 25.80 -7.83 -48.13
CA LEU A 175 27.12 -7.30 -48.46
C LEU A 175 27.79 -6.61 -47.28
N PHE A 176 27.11 -6.47 -46.13
CA PHE A 176 27.58 -5.76 -44.94
C PHE A 176 28.96 -6.25 -44.49
N ASP A 177 29.12 -7.55 -44.24
CA ASP A 177 30.40 -8.12 -43.79
C ASP A 177 31.50 -7.98 -44.85
N LYS A 178 31.13 -8.13 -46.14
CA LYS A 178 32.07 -7.97 -47.26
C LYS A 178 32.57 -6.52 -47.34
N PHE A 179 31.68 -5.55 -47.17
CA PHE A 179 31.99 -4.13 -47.21
C PHE A 179 32.96 -3.75 -46.09
N PHE A 180 32.65 -4.09 -44.83
CA PHE A 180 33.49 -3.71 -43.68
C PHE A 180 34.81 -4.48 -43.59
N LYS A 181 34.91 -5.66 -44.21
CA LYS A 181 36.21 -6.35 -44.43
C LYS A 181 37.11 -5.58 -45.40
N GLN A 182 36.53 -4.92 -46.41
CA GLN A 182 37.28 -4.12 -47.40
C GLN A 182 37.53 -2.68 -46.94
N HIS A 183 36.62 -2.15 -46.11
CA HIS A 183 36.64 -0.79 -45.60
C HIS A 183 36.48 -0.80 -44.06
N PRO A 184 37.54 -1.14 -43.30
CA PRO A 184 37.47 -1.18 -41.85
C PRO A 184 37.13 0.20 -41.27
N PRO A 185 36.21 0.30 -40.29
CA PRO A 185 35.80 1.59 -39.73
C PRO A 185 36.91 2.22 -38.90
N ASP A 186 37.20 3.51 -39.13
CA ASP A 186 38.16 4.29 -38.31
C ASP A 186 37.48 4.84 -37.06
N ARG A 187 37.54 4.07 -35.95
CA ARG A 187 36.96 4.47 -34.65
C ARG A 187 37.78 5.52 -33.87
N THR A 188 38.89 6.03 -34.43
CA THR A 188 39.73 7.03 -33.75
C THR A 188 39.32 8.49 -34.03
N LYS A 189 38.39 8.72 -34.96
CA LYS A 189 37.95 10.06 -35.37
C LYS A 189 36.54 10.38 -34.89
N GLY A 190 36.45 11.11 -33.77
CA GLY A 190 35.27 11.93 -33.42
C GLY A 190 34.48 11.48 -32.17
N PRO A 191 33.56 12.34 -31.67
CA PRO A 191 32.84 12.13 -30.40
C PRO A 191 31.75 11.02 -30.45
N LEU A 192 31.58 10.34 -31.58
CA LEU A 192 30.57 9.30 -31.81
C LEU A 192 30.99 7.90 -31.32
N ALA A 193 32.25 7.70 -30.94
CA ALA A 193 32.82 6.38 -30.68
C ALA A 193 32.27 5.66 -29.42
N ALA A 194 31.61 6.37 -28.49
CA ALA A 194 31.14 5.80 -27.22
C ALA A 194 29.60 5.77 -27.06
N LEU A 195 28.85 6.76 -27.57
CA LEU A 195 27.39 6.87 -27.37
C LEU A 195 26.57 6.24 -28.51
N HIS A 196 27.18 6.03 -29.68
CA HIS A 196 26.51 5.51 -30.88
C HIS A 196 27.35 4.40 -31.53
N TYR A 197 27.77 3.43 -30.72
CA TYR A 197 28.65 2.34 -31.13
C TYR A 197 28.16 1.59 -32.39
N ASP A 198 26.84 1.46 -32.53
CA ASP A 198 26.13 0.73 -33.59
C ASP A 198 25.77 1.58 -34.81
N PHE A 199 26.03 2.89 -34.80
CA PHE A 199 25.73 3.78 -35.91
C PHE A 199 26.95 3.93 -36.83
N TYR A 200 26.79 3.67 -38.12
CA TYR A 200 27.82 3.96 -39.13
C TYR A 200 27.25 4.76 -40.31
N PRO A 201 27.70 6.02 -40.53
CA PRO A 201 27.27 6.83 -41.66
C PRO A 201 28.08 6.49 -42.93
N PHE A 202 27.41 6.38 -44.07
CA PHE A 202 28.04 6.17 -45.37
C PHE A 202 28.28 7.48 -46.12
N GLN A 203 29.34 7.49 -46.92
CA GLN A 203 29.62 8.54 -47.90
C GLN A 203 29.06 8.17 -49.28
N ASP A 204 28.95 9.15 -50.18
CA ASP A 204 28.47 8.93 -51.56
C ASP A 204 29.30 7.89 -52.32
N SER A 205 30.60 7.75 -52.02
CA SER A 205 31.46 6.69 -52.57
C SER A 205 31.03 5.29 -52.15
N ASP A 206 30.57 5.16 -50.91
CA ASP A 206 30.18 3.87 -50.34
C ASP A 206 28.84 3.45 -50.91
N VAL A 207 27.90 4.40 -51.08
CA VAL A 207 26.62 4.14 -51.75
C VAL A 207 26.85 3.61 -53.16
N LYS A 208 27.74 4.24 -53.93
CA LYS A 208 28.12 3.77 -55.28
C LYS A 208 28.71 2.38 -55.27
N TRP A 209 29.52 2.04 -54.27
CA TRP A 209 30.05 0.68 -54.14
C TRP A 209 28.92 -0.35 -54.02
N TYR A 210 27.88 -0.08 -53.24
CA TYR A 210 26.72 -0.97 -53.15
C TYR A 210 25.93 -1.02 -54.47
N GLU A 211 25.77 0.10 -55.19
CA GLU A 211 25.14 0.15 -56.52
C GLU A 211 25.89 -0.71 -57.54
N GLU A 212 27.23 -0.63 -57.57
CA GLU A 212 28.10 -1.44 -58.43
C GLU A 212 28.02 -2.93 -58.10
N HIS A 213 27.64 -3.28 -56.87
CA HIS A 213 27.41 -4.64 -56.42
C HIS A 213 25.95 -5.10 -56.53
N GLY A 214 25.12 -4.37 -57.29
CA GLY A 214 23.77 -4.78 -57.65
C GLY A 214 22.67 -4.37 -56.66
N CYS A 215 23.00 -3.64 -55.60
CA CYS A 215 22.02 -3.10 -54.66
C CYS A 215 21.34 -1.84 -55.22
N LYS A 216 20.11 -1.57 -54.81
CA LYS A 216 19.32 -0.43 -55.32
C LYS A 216 18.62 0.31 -54.19
N LEU A 217 18.59 1.64 -54.27
CA LEU A 217 17.79 2.45 -53.36
C LEU A 217 16.30 2.31 -53.70
N VAL A 218 15.52 1.87 -52.72
CA VAL A 218 14.08 1.65 -52.82
C VAL A 218 13.39 2.48 -51.74
N LYS A 219 12.48 3.35 -52.17
CA LYS A 219 11.52 4.00 -51.26
C LYS A 219 10.47 2.98 -50.86
N VAL A 220 10.45 2.61 -49.59
CA VAL A 220 9.48 1.62 -49.09
C VAL A 220 8.09 2.26 -49.07
N CYS A 221 7.15 1.61 -49.74
CA CYS A 221 5.75 2.01 -49.78
C CYS A 221 4.90 1.14 -48.86
N ALA A 222 4.04 1.77 -48.05
CA ALA A 222 3.21 1.10 -47.06
C ALA A 222 1.87 1.82 -46.87
N GLU A 223 0.84 1.04 -46.57
CA GLU A 223 -0.49 1.54 -46.22
C GLU A 223 -0.68 1.64 -44.70
N PRO A 224 -1.67 2.40 -44.20
CA PRO A 224 -2.01 2.39 -42.78
C PRO A 224 -2.34 0.97 -42.30
N GLY A 225 -1.57 0.50 -41.32
CA GLY A 225 -1.70 -0.82 -40.71
C GLY A 225 -0.63 -1.82 -41.15
N ASP A 226 0.19 -1.49 -42.13
CA ASP A 226 1.32 -2.31 -42.53
C ASP A 226 2.47 -2.24 -41.51
N LEU A 227 3.22 -3.34 -41.38
CA LEU A 227 4.46 -3.41 -40.60
C LEU A 227 5.65 -3.54 -41.55
N ILE A 228 6.56 -2.58 -41.50
CA ILE A 228 7.82 -2.62 -42.26
C ILE A 228 8.89 -3.19 -41.32
N LEU A 229 9.61 -4.22 -41.75
CA LEU A 229 10.75 -4.79 -41.02
C LEU A 229 12.01 -4.69 -41.87
N TRP A 230 13.15 -4.33 -41.28
CA TRP A 230 14.45 -4.34 -41.97
C TRP A 230 15.59 -4.76 -41.05
N ASP A 231 16.58 -5.42 -41.64
CA ASP A 231 17.81 -5.82 -40.97
C ASP A 231 18.61 -4.55 -40.57
N SER A 232 19.09 -4.46 -39.33
CA SER A 232 19.91 -3.31 -38.88
C SER A 232 21.22 -3.13 -39.68
N ARG A 233 21.67 -4.18 -40.38
CA ARG A 233 22.79 -4.16 -41.33
C ARG A 233 22.42 -3.57 -42.70
N GLN A 234 21.14 -3.36 -42.98
CA GLN A 234 20.67 -2.76 -44.22
C GLN A 234 20.97 -1.26 -44.22
N MET A 235 21.59 -0.75 -45.28
CA MET A 235 21.76 0.70 -45.43
C MET A 235 20.39 1.36 -45.65
N HIS A 236 20.10 2.39 -44.86
CA HIS A 236 18.80 3.06 -44.92
C HIS A 236 18.89 4.53 -44.48
N TYR A 237 17.82 5.29 -44.76
CA TYR A 237 17.60 6.64 -44.27
C TYR A 237 16.12 7.04 -44.45
N ALA A 238 15.72 8.18 -43.89
CA ALA A 238 14.38 8.73 -44.07
C ALA A 238 14.37 9.91 -45.06
N VAL A 239 13.29 10.03 -45.83
CA VAL A 239 13.00 11.17 -46.70
C VAL A 239 11.74 11.91 -46.24
N TYR A 240 11.70 13.23 -46.46
CA TYR A 240 10.54 14.07 -46.19
C TYR A 240 9.48 13.91 -47.29
N PRO A 241 8.19 14.12 -46.97
CA PRO A 241 7.12 14.11 -47.97
C PRO A 241 7.26 15.25 -49.00
N GLU A 242 6.94 14.95 -50.25
CA GLU A 242 6.68 15.93 -51.32
C GLU A 242 5.18 16.21 -51.51
N THR A 243 4.34 15.43 -50.82
CA THR A 243 2.88 15.49 -50.83
C THR A 243 2.36 16.20 -49.58
N ASP A 244 1.05 16.46 -49.56
CA ASP A 244 0.36 17.06 -48.41
C ASP A 244 0.02 16.05 -47.29
N ASN A 245 0.53 14.81 -47.37
CA ASN A 245 0.28 13.79 -46.36
C ASN A 245 1.17 13.98 -45.13
N ILE A 246 0.54 14.03 -43.96
CA ILE A 246 1.24 13.96 -42.67
C ILE A 246 1.68 12.52 -42.44
N ARG A 247 2.99 12.30 -42.39
CA ARG A 247 3.57 11.00 -42.10
C ARG A 247 3.48 10.72 -40.61
N THR A 248 2.87 9.60 -40.23
CA THR A 248 2.73 9.15 -38.84
C THR A 248 3.16 7.69 -38.72
N ILE A 249 4.17 7.43 -37.89
CA ILE A 249 4.68 6.08 -37.65
C ILE A 249 5.05 5.86 -36.19
N ILE A 250 5.05 4.59 -35.77
CA ILE A 250 5.57 4.15 -34.48
C ILE A 250 6.73 3.20 -34.73
N TYR A 251 7.89 3.46 -34.13
CA TYR A 251 9.01 2.54 -34.17
C TYR A 251 8.79 1.40 -33.16
N ALA A 252 9.08 0.18 -33.60
CA ALA A 252 8.93 -1.02 -32.78
C ALA A 252 10.01 -2.04 -33.17
N CYS A 253 10.98 -2.26 -32.29
CA CYS A 253 11.97 -3.32 -32.43
C CYS A 253 11.80 -4.32 -31.28
N TYR A 254 11.85 -5.61 -31.62
CA TYR A 254 11.79 -6.69 -30.64
C TYR A 254 12.94 -7.65 -30.85
N THR A 255 13.45 -8.19 -29.74
CA THR A 255 14.43 -9.28 -29.72
C THR A 255 14.10 -10.26 -28.61
N PRO A 256 14.58 -11.52 -28.64
CA PRO A 256 14.37 -12.46 -27.55
C PRO A 256 14.86 -11.93 -26.21
N ALA A 257 14.06 -12.14 -25.16
CA ALA A 257 14.38 -11.73 -23.79
C ALA A 257 15.71 -12.33 -23.31
N ALA A 258 15.99 -13.57 -23.72
CA ALA A 258 17.23 -14.30 -23.41
C ALA A 258 18.50 -13.61 -23.93
N MET A 259 18.40 -12.66 -24.87
CA MET A 259 19.55 -11.91 -25.37
C MET A 259 19.97 -10.75 -24.46
N ALA A 260 19.13 -10.35 -23.50
CA ALA A 260 19.43 -9.25 -22.59
C ALA A 260 20.18 -9.73 -21.34
N SER A 261 21.25 -9.00 -20.99
CA SER A 261 21.92 -9.23 -19.71
C SER A 261 21.08 -8.68 -18.55
N LYS A 262 21.30 -9.19 -17.33
CA LYS A 262 20.66 -8.63 -16.12
C LYS A 262 20.95 -7.13 -15.96
N GLU A 263 22.16 -6.68 -16.31
CA GLU A 263 22.55 -5.26 -16.24
C GLU A 263 21.76 -4.41 -17.24
N ASP A 264 21.60 -4.89 -18.47
CA ASP A 264 20.81 -4.20 -19.50
C ASP A 264 19.34 -4.13 -19.11
N LEU A 265 18.77 -5.19 -18.52
CA LEU A 265 17.39 -5.18 -18.02
C LEU A 265 17.17 -4.14 -16.90
N GLU A 266 18.12 -4.00 -15.97
CA GLU A 266 18.00 -2.98 -14.90
C GLU A 266 18.14 -1.55 -15.47
N LYS A 267 19.09 -1.32 -16.40
CA LYS A 267 19.19 -0.03 -17.11
C LYS A 267 17.91 0.31 -17.87
N LYS A 268 17.32 -0.68 -18.55
CA LYS A 268 16.06 -0.51 -19.27
C LYS A 268 14.91 -0.14 -18.33
N LYS A 269 14.82 -0.82 -17.18
CA LYS A 269 13.85 -0.54 -16.13
C LYS A 269 14.02 0.87 -15.57
N GLU A 270 15.25 1.31 -15.28
CA GLU A 270 15.53 2.66 -14.82
C GLU A 270 15.04 3.73 -15.81
N ILE A 271 15.30 3.54 -17.11
CA ILE A 271 14.87 4.45 -18.19
C ILE A 271 13.35 4.46 -18.33
N PHE A 272 12.70 3.29 -18.21
CA PHE A 272 11.24 3.17 -18.19
C PHE A 272 10.64 3.93 -17.00
N GLU A 273 11.19 3.76 -15.79
CA GLU A 273 10.75 4.45 -14.57
C GLU A 273 10.86 5.98 -14.71
N LYS A 274 11.87 6.47 -15.45
CA LYS A 274 12.04 7.90 -15.78
C LYS A 274 11.17 8.41 -16.94
N TRP A 275 10.42 7.55 -17.62
CA TRP A 275 9.61 7.88 -18.81
C TRP A 275 10.44 8.36 -20.03
N GLU A 276 11.66 7.86 -20.16
CA GLU A 276 12.58 8.26 -21.23
C GLU A 276 12.55 7.24 -22.39
N ALA A 277 12.85 7.69 -23.61
CA ALA A 277 12.96 6.79 -24.76
C ALA A 277 14.29 6.03 -24.73
N THR A 278 14.42 4.94 -25.48
CA THR A 278 15.69 4.23 -25.69
C THR A 278 16.14 4.34 -27.14
N THR A 279 17.37 3.89 -27.40
CA THR A 279 17.78 3.43 -28.72
C THR A 279 16.87 2.31 -29.25
N HIS A 280 17.00 1.99 -30.53
CA HIS A 280 16.26 0.90 -31.19
C HIS A 280 16.62 -0.50 -30.70
N TRP A 281 17.74 -0.66 -30.01
CA TRP A 281 18.15 -1.95 -29.45
C TRP A 281 17.35 -2.32 -28.19
N PRO A 282 16.63 -3.46 -28.19
CA PRO A 282 15.83 -3.85 -27.02
C PRO A 282 16.64 -4.49 -25.88
N HIS A 283 17.73 -5.21 -26.21
CA HIS A 283 18.45 -6.12 -25.31
C HIS A 283 19.86 -5.67 -24.89
N ILE A 284 20.46 -4.69 -25.58
CA ILE A 284 21.82 -4.21 -25.32
C ILE A 284 21.98 -2.78 -25.84
N ASN A 285 23.09 -2.10 -25.52
CA ASN A 285 23.37 -0.73 -25.97
C ASN A 285 22.26 0.26 -25.57
N ILE A 286 21.69 0.03 -24.39
CA ILE A 286 20.52 0.75 -23.91
C ILE A 286 20.97 2.12 -23.37
N HIS A 287 20.70 3.16 -24.18
CA HIS A 287 20.93 4.55 -23.80
C HIS A 287 19.61 5.32 -23.71
N SER A 288 19.48 6.14 -22.68
CA SER A 288 18.37 7.09 -22.55
C SER A 288 18.42 8.12 -23.67
N GLN A 289 17.28 8.32 -24.34
CA GLN A 289 17.06 9.34 -25.34
C GLN A 289 15.88 10.23 -24.95
N GLY A 290 16.11 11.54 -24.98
CA GLY A 290 15.09 12.52 -24.61
C GLY A 290 14.73 12.49 -23.12
N LYS A 291 13.93 13.47 -22.69
CA LYS A 291 13.47 13.61 -21.30
C LYS A 291 11.95 13.62 -21.25
N ALA A 292 11.41 13.18 -20.11
CA ALA A 292 9.99 13.34 -19.79
C ALA A 292 9.54 14.81 -19.83
N MET A 293 10.43 15.75 -19.46
CA MET A 293 10.23 17.19 -19.53
C MET A 293 11.46 17.90 -20.08
N VAL A 294 11.26 18.98 -20.82
CA VAL A 294 12.33 19.83 -21.36
C VAL A 294 12.23 21.23 -20.73
N ASP A 295 13.31 21.72 -20.14
CA ASP A 295 13.38 23.08 -19.59
C ASP A 295 13.41 24.12 -20.72
N VAL A 296 12.57 25.17 -20.59
CA VAL A 296 12.33 26.20 -21.62
C VAL A 296 13.62 26.91 -22.08
N CYS A 297 14.63 26.99 -21.22
CA CYS A 297 15.90 27.64 -21.55
C CYS A 297 16.80 26.81 -22.48
N ASP A 298 16.62 25.49 -22.53
CA ASP A 298 17.44 24.59 -23.35
C ASP A 298 16.86 24.38 -24.76
N ALA A 299 15.59 24.75 -24.98
CA ALA A 299 14.90 24.54 -26.25
C ALA A 299 15.30 25.53 -27.37
N TYR A 300 15.83 26.72 -27.04
CA TYR A 300 16.24 27.74 -28.01
C TYR A 300 17.54 28.45 -27.58
N PRO A 301 18.69 28.20 -28.24
CA PRO A 301 19.91 28.97 -27.98
C PRO A 301 19.69 30.43 -28.41
N ARG A 302 19.90 31.38 -27.50
CA ARG A 302 19.74 32.82 -27.70
C ARG A 302 20.50 33.32 -28.93
N GLN A 303 19.81 33.87 -29.92
CA GLN A 303 20.39 34.87 -30.82
C GLN A 303 20.05 36.27 -30.27
N SER A 304 21.11 37.02 -29.94
CA SER A 304 21.17 38.46 -29.67
C SER A 304 20.24 39.08 -28.60
N GLY A 305 20.85 39.41 -27.45
CA GLY A 305 20.90 40.82 -27.01
C GLY A 305 19.66 41.51 -26.43
N ASN A 306 18.63 40.80 -25.94
CA ASN A 306 17.48 41.46 -25.29
C ASN A 306 17.25 40.89 -23.87
N THR A 307 17.33 41.74 -22.84
CA THR A 307 17.37 41.38 -21.41
C THR A 307 16.00 41.21 -20.74
N ASN A 308 14.91 41.14 -21.52
CA ASN A 308 13.57 40.89 -20.98
C ASN A 308 13.03 39.57 -21.55
N CYS A 309 13.07 38.50 -20.75
CA CYS A 309 12.46 37.20 -21.08
C CYS A 309 10.94 37.26 -20.76
N PRO A 310 10.03 37.34 -21.75
CA PRO A 310 8.61 37.38 -21.48
C PRO A 310 8.03 35.95 -21.49
N ARG A 311 7.26 35.65 -20.44
CA ARG A 311 6.36 34.50 -20.23
C ARG A 311 6.99 33.11 -20.10
N ARG A 312 6.72 32.53 -18.92
CA ARG A 312 6.95 31.15 -18.50
C ARG A 312 6.24 30.17 -19.45
N HIS A 313 6.95 29.16 -19.93
CA HIS A 313 6.34 27.92 -20.44
C HIS A 313 6.70 26.75 -19.52
N VAL A 314 6.35 26.90 -18.25
CA VAL A 314 6.17 25.73 -17.39
C VAL A 314 4.84 25.14 -17.85
N ILE A 315 4.83 23.89 -18.30
CA ILE A 315 3.58 23.13 -18.45
C ILE A 315 2.83 23.30 -17.14
N ASP A 316 1.68 23.94 -17.19
CA ASP A 316 0.86 24.23 -16.01
C ASP A 316 0.71 22.95 -15.17
N PRO A 317 0.92 22.95 -13.84
CA PRO A 317 0.61 21.82 -12.98
C PRO A 317 -0.81 21.25 -13.19
N HIS A 318 -1.77 22.05 -13.66
CA HIS A 318 -3.10 21.57 -14.08
C HIS A 318 -3.09 20.85 -15.44
N GLN A 319 -2.23 21.25 -16.39
CA GLN A 319 -1.97 20.48 -17.62
C GLN A 319 -1.14 19.22 -17.34
N ARG A 320 -0.29 19.21 -16.29
CA ARG A 320 0.33 17.99 -15.77
C ARG A 320 -0.73 16.99 -15.33
N LEU A 321 -1.78 17.44 -14.64
CA LEU A 321 -2.93 16.60 -14.31
C LEU A 321 -3.77 16.23 -15.53
N LEU A 322 -3.98 17.10 -16.52
CA LEU A 322 -4.77 16.76 -17.71
C LEU A 322 -4.05 15.85 -18.71
N ILE A 323 -2.74 15.99 -18.90
CA ILE A 323 -1.92 15.13 -19.78
C ILE A 323 -1.60 13.81 -19.07
N MET A 324 -1.27 13.82 -17.76
CA MET A 324 -1.07 12.59 -16.98
C MET A 324 -2.37 11.87 -16.62
N ALA A 325 -3.52 12.57 -16.49
CA ALA A 325 -4.82 11.93 -16.29
C ALA A 325 -5.55 11.59 -17.60
N ALA A 326 -5.16 12.17 -18.74
CA ALA A 326 -5.73 11.77 -20.03
C ALA A 326 -5.24 10.39 -20.43
N HIS A 327 -3.94 10.08 -20.39
CA HIS A 327 -3.42 8.76 -20.75
C HIS A 327 -2.20 8.43 -19.85
N ASP A 328 -2.37 7.53 -18.88
CA ASP A 328 -1.29 6.87 -18.12
C ASP A 328 -0.92 5.55 -18.82
N PRO A 329 0.15 5.51 -19.62
CA PRO A 329 0.49 4.35 -20.41
C PRO A 329 1.32 3.31 -19.66
N LYS A 330 1.91 3.68 -18.51
CA LYS A 330 2.61 2.74 -17.62
C LYS A 330 1.64 1.71 -17.04
N SER A 331 0.34 2.00 -17.07
CA SER A 331 -0.72 1.08 -16.70
C SER A 331 -1.15 0.10 -17.81
N GLU A 332 -0.77 0.30 -19.07
CA GLU A 332 -1.32 -0.45 -20.22
C GLU A 332 -0.29 -1.15 -21.13
N ALA A 333 0.98 -0.75 -21.06
CA ALA A 333 2.11 -1.31 -21.82
C ALA A 333 2.61 -2.67 -21.32
N SER A 334 2.84 -2.73 -20.02
CA SER A 334 3.35 -3.90 -19.30
C SER A 334 2.21 -4.82 -18.85
N ALA A 335 0.98 -4.46 -19.20
CA ALA A 335 -0.26 -5.01 -18.66
C ALA A 335 -0.97 -6.04 -19.55
N HIS A 336 -0.44 -6.40 -20.72
CA HIS A 336 -1.22 -7.24 -21.65
C HIS A 336 -0.61 -8.57 -22.07
N ILE A 337 0.70 -8.83 -21.93
CA ILE A 337 1.26 -10.10 -22.43
C ILE A 337 1.49 -11.15 -21.33
N GLU A 338 2.00 -10.79 -20.15
CA GLU A 338 2.12 -11.75 -19.02
C GLU A 338 0.95 -11.65 -18.01
N ILE A 339 0.16 -10.60 -18.13
CA ILE A 339 -0.95 -10.29 -17.23
C ILE A 339 -2.28 -10.91 -17.72
N LEU A 340 -2.48 -11.22 -19.00
CA LEU A 340 -3.81 -11.69 -19.44
C LEU A 340 -4.18 -13.12 -19.00
N ASP A 341 -3.20 -13.99 -18.74
CA ASP A 341 -3.47 -15.34 -18.18
C ASP A 341 -3.38 -15.37 -16.65
N ALA A 342 -2.60 -14.46 -16.04
CA ALA A 342 -2.48 -14.33 -14.58
C ALA A 342 -3.54 -13.37 -13.94
N HIS A 343 -3.87 -12.24 -14.56
CA HIS A 343 -4.89 -11.28 -14.09
C HIS A 343 -6.32 -11.62 -14.50
N LYS A 344 -6.57 -12.52 -15.47
CA LYS A 344 -7.91 -13.15 -15.52
C LYS A 344 -8.22 -13.91 -14.22
N LYS A 345 -7.20 -14.25 -13.41
CA LYS A 345 -7.33 -14.79 -12.05
C LYS A 345 -7.05 -13.79 -10.92
N ALA A 346 -6.56 -12.58 -11.19
CA ALA A 346 -6.22 -11.60 -10.16
C ALA A 346 -6.66 -10.17 -10.54
N ALA A 347 -7.88 -9.79 -10.15
CA ALA A 347 -8.17 -8.37 -9.93
C ALA A 347 -7.17 -7.84 -8.90
N LYS A 348 -6.61 -6.62 -9.04
CA LYS A 348 -5.86 -5.97 -7.95
C LYS A 348 -6.68 -6.13 -6.68
N PRO A 349 -6.22 -6.89 -5.68
CA PRO A 349 -7.05 -7.17 -4.53
C PRO A 349 -7.38 -5.84 -3.85
N VAL A 350 -8.67 -5.62 -3.56
CA VAL A 350 -9.08 -4.55 -2.64
C VAL A 350 -8.23 -4.72 -1.39
N VAL A 351 -7.53 -3.67 -0.93
CA VAL A 351 -6.61 -3.75 0.22
C VAL A 351 -7.29 -4.49 1.37
N GLY A 352 -6.59 -5.48 1.92
CA GLY A 352 -7.10 -6.43 2.90
C GLY A 352 -7.62 -7.76 2.34
N THR A 353 -7.89 -7.83 1.04
CA THR A 353 -8.23 -9.08 0.35
C THR A 353 -6.95 -9.82 -0.04
N ILE A 354 -6.50 -10.78 0.77
CA ILE A 354 -5.19 -11.40 0.61
C ILE A 354 -5.30 -12.90 0.37
N ARG A 355 -4.38 -13.44 -0.44
CA ARG A 355 -4.19 -14.89 -0.58
C ARG A 355 -3.40 -15.37 0.63
N LEU A 356 -4.09 -15.99 1.60
CA LEU A 356 -3.50 -16.42 2.88
C LEU A 356 -2.78 -17.76 2.78
N PHE A 357 -3.14 -18.59 1.79
CA PHE A 357 -2.58 -19.90 1.54
C PHE A 357 -1.97 -19.94 0.13
N ASP A 358 -0.69 -20.29 0.06
CA ASP A 358 0.02 -20.58 -1.18
C ASP A 358 0.46 -22.05 -1.20
N ASP A 359 0.86 -22.57 -2.35
CA ASP A 359 1.20 -24.00 -2.53
C ASP A 359 2.35 -24.45 -1.58
N ASP A 360 3.22 -23.51 -1.21
CA ASP A 360 4.35 -23.70 -0.30
C ASP A 360 4.05 -23.43 1.19
N GLY A 361 2.84 -23.02 1.57
CA GLY A 361 2.44 -22.82 2.97
C GLY A 361 1.65 -21.54 3.27
N ILE A 362 1.67 -21.10 4.53
CA ILE A 362 0.98 -19.86 4.95
C ILE A 362 1.88 -18.67 4.61
N VAL A 363 1.34 -17.67 3.91
CA VAL A 363 2.06 -16.43 3.57
C VAL A 363 2.25 -15.58 4.83
N LEU A 364 3.48 -15.14 5.07
CA LEU A 364 3.84 -14.28 6.19
C LEU A 364 3.52 -12.83 5.85
N ILE A 365 2.52 -12.27 6.53
CA ILE A 365 2.06 -10.88 6.33
C ILE A 365 2.13 -10.17 7.69
N PRO A 366 2.75 -8.98 7.81
CA PRO A 366 3.69 -8.42 6.86
C PRO A 366 4.89 -9.34 6.66
N THR A 367 5.48 -9.27 5.47
CA THR A 367 6.68 -10.01 5.14
C THR A 367 7.84 -9.55 6.04
N PRO A 368 8.54 -10.45 6.74
CA PRO A 368 9.71 -10.06 7.52
C PRO A 368 10.83 -9.56 6.59
N THR A 369 11.42 -8.42 6.91
CA THR A 369 12.58 -7.94 6.17
C THR A 369 13.84 -8.71 6.59
N ARG A 370 14.92 -8.54 5.82
CA ARG A 370 16.21 -9.17 6.12
C ARG A 370 17.04 -8.38 7.14
N ASP A 371 16.55 -7.22 7.56
CA ASP A 371 17.17 -6.39 8.60
C ASP A 371 17.07 -7.10 9.97
N PRO A 372 18.20 -7.34 10.66
CA PRO A 372 18.20 -7.89 12.01
C PRO A 372 17.38 -7.08 13.03
N ASN A 373 17.11 -5.80 12.74
CA ASN A 373 16.37 -4.88 13.62
C ASN A 373 14.85 -4.91 13.40
N ASP A 374 14.34 -5.60 12.37
CA ASP A 374 12.90 -5.80 12.20
C ASP A 374 12.33 -6.47 13.47
N PRO A 375 11.30 -5.88 14.11
CA PRO A 375 10.61 -6.48 15.25
C PRO A 375 10.01 -7.87 14.94
N LEU A 376 9.70 -8.17 13.67
CA LEU A 376 9.24 -9.51 13.27
C LEU A 376 10.33 -10.57 13.41
N ASN A 377 11.61 -10.19 13.34
CA ASN A 377 12.76 -11.09 13.49
C ASN A 377 13.18 -11.31 14.96
N LEU A 378 12.42 -10.79 15.93
CA LEU A 378 12.67 -11.03 17.35
C LEU A 378 12.57 -12.52 17.69
N PRO A 379 13.42 -13.04 18.60
CA PRO A 379 13.27 -14.39 19.12
C PRO A 379 11.88 -14.60 19.73
N THR A 380 11.28 -15.76 19.48
CA THR A 380 9.92 -16.09 19.95
C THR A 380 9.74 -15.91 21.45
N TRP A 381 10.73 -16.31 22.26
CA TRP A 381 10.69 -16.13 23.72
C TRP A 381 10.60 -14.65 24.12
N GLN A 382 11.26 -13.76 23.37
CA GLN A 382 11.26 -12.32 23.63
C GLN A 382 9.92 -11.71 23.22
N LYS A 383 9.32 -12.17 22.11
CA LYS A 383 7.97 -11.74 21.69
C LYS A 383 6.91 -12.06 22.76
N TYR A 384 6.93 -13.29 23.29
CA TYR A 384 6.01 -13.69 24.36
C TYR A 384 6.32 -12.98 25.69
N LEU A 385 7.58 -12.72 26.00
CA LEU A 385 7.94 -11.92 27.19
C LEU A 385 7.36 -10.50 27.10
N ILE A 386 7.49 -9.84 25.93
CA ILE A 386 6.90 -8.51 25.69
C ILE A 386 5.38 -8.59 25.82
N LEU A 387 4.73 -9.59 25.22
CA LEU A 387 3.28 -9.81 25.33
C LEU A 387 2.82 -9.88 26.80
N VAL A 388 3.55 -10.63 27.64
CA VAL A 388 3.22 -10.78 29.06
C VAL A 388 3.42 -9.46 29.82
N ILE A 389 4.54 -8.76 29.62
CA ILE A 389 4.82 -7.49 30.30
C ILE A 389 3.81 -6.41 29.92
N VAL A 390 3.53 -6.28 28.63
CA VAL A 390 2.56 -5.32 28.09
C VAL A 390 1.14 -5.67 28.56
N GLY A 391 0.79 -6.95 28.64
CA GLY A 391 -0.48 -7.42 29.22
C GLY A 391 -0.61 -7.16 30.72
N LEU A 392 0.47 -7.32 31.51
CA LEU A 392 0.48 -6.97 32.93
C LEU A 392 0.33 -5.46 33.16
N PHE A 393 0.99 -4.65 32.33
CA PHE A 393 0.76 -3.20 32.34
C PHE A 393 -0.71 -2.88 32.03
N ALA A 394 -1.28 -3.49 31.00
CA ALA A 394 -2.68 -3.27 30.64
C ALA A 394 -3.65 -3.71 31.75
N ALA A 395 -3.37 -4.82 32.43
CA ALA A 395 -4.16 -5.29 33.57
C ALA A 395 -4.11 -4.30 34.74
N SER A 396 -2.92 -3.80 35.08
CA SER A 396 -2.72 -2.82 36.16
C SER A 396 -3.34 -1.47 35.82
N ALA A 397 -3.15 -0.98 34.60
CA ALA A 397 -3.75 0.26 34.10
C ALA A 397 -5.28 0.23 34.17
N ASN A 398 -5.91 -0.85 33.70
CA ASN A 398 -7.36 -1.02 33.77
C ASN A 398 -7.88 -1.10 35.21
N LEU A 399 -7.16 -1.79 36.10
CA LEU A 399 -7.50 -1.80 37.53
C LEU A 399 -7.45 -0.38 38.10
N MET A 400 -6.40 0.37 37.80
CA MET A 400 -6.25 1.74 38.30
C MET A 400 -7.30 2.69 37.73
N ALA A 401 -7.72 2.50 36.48
CA ALA A 401 -8.77 3.29 35.86
C ALA A 401 -10.18 2.92 36.38
N SER A 402 -10.56 1.64 36.36
CA SER A 402 -11.96 1.20 36.59
C SER A 402 -12.19 0.47 37.92
N GLY A 403 -11.14 -0.02 38.58
CA GLY A 403 -11.24 -0.81 39.81
C GLY A 403 -11.75 -0.04 41.03
N ILE A 404 -11.71 1.30 41.01
CA ILE A 404 -12.19 2.12 42.12
C ILE A 404 -13.68 1.91 42.41
N SER A 405 -14.48 1.52 41.41
CA SER A 405 -15.92 1.28 41.56
C SER A 405 -16.23 0.25 42.65
N ALA A 406 -15.35 -0.74 42.85
CA ALA A 406 -15.52 -1.77 43.89
C ALA A 406 -15.29 -1.24 45.32
N ILE A 407 -14.47 -0.20 45.47
CA ILE A 407 -14.10 0.40 46.76
C ILE A 407 -14.72 1.79 46.98
N LEU A 408 -15.49 2.27 46.00
CA LEU A 408 -16.08 3.61 45.99
C LEU A 408 -16.92 3.92 47.24
N PRO A 409 -17.72 2.98 47.81
CA PRO A 409 -18.45 3.25 49.04
C PRO A 409 -17.53 3.61 50.23
N ILE A 410 -16.38 2.92 50.35
CA ILE A 410 -15.38 3.15 51.40
C ILE A 410 -14.72 4.53 51.21
N VAL A 411 -14.35 4.85 49.96
CA VAL A 411 -13.77 6.16 49.60
C VAL A 411 -14.78 7.27 49.90
N LYS A 412 -16.04 7.08 49.51
CA LYS A 412 -17.12 8.05 49.75
C LYS A 412 -17.34 8.31 51.25
N ALA A 413 -17.30 7.27 52.08
CA ALA A 413 -17.39 7.43 53.53
C ALA A 413 -16.21 8.25 54.09
N SER A 414 -15.00 8.08 53.55
CA SER A 414 -13.82 8.84 54.01
C SER A 414 -13.81 10.33 53.65
N TYR A 415 -14.64 10.74 52.69
CA TYR A 415 -14.84 12.14 52.29
C TYR A 415 -16.21 12.68 52.72
N ASN A 416 -16.75 12.19 53.84
CA ASN A 416 -18.04 12.65 54.41
C ASN A 416 -19.24 12.54 53.46
N GLY A 417 -19.21 11.60 52.51
CA GLY A 417 -20.32 11.36 51.60
C GLY A 417 -20.46 12.36 50.44
N ASP A 418 -19.46 13.19 50.17
CA ASP A 418 -19.50 14.18 49.07
C ASP A 418 -19.95 13.53 47.75
N PRO A 419 -21.03 14.02 47.11
CA PRO A 419 -21.51 13.50 45.82
C PRO A 419 -20.42 13.47 44.73
N LYS A 420 -19.46 14.40 44.76
CA LYS A 420 -18.33 14.47 43.83
C LYS A 420 -17.37 13.28 43.94
N THR A 421 -17.49 12.44 44.97
CA THR A 421 -16.71 11.19 45.03
C THR A 421 -17.01 10.26 43.84
N SER A 422 -18.20 10.35 43.25
CA SER A 422 -18.54 9.63 42.02
C SER A 422 -17.73 10.08 40.80
N ASP A 423 -17.23 11.33 40.78
CA ASP A 423 -16.36 11.85 39.73
C ASP A 423 -15.05 11.06 39.62
N LEU A 424 -14.59 10.50 40.75
CA LEU A 424 -13.44 9.60 40.74
C LEU A 424 -13.69 8.46 39.76
N ALA A 425 -14.85 7.78 39.78
CA ALA A 425 -15.10 6.66 38.87
C ALA A 425 -15.32 7.09 37.41
N THR A 426 -15.86 8.30 37.17
CA THR A 426 -16.39 8.71 35.86
C THR A 426 -15.35 9.40 34.96
N TRP A 427 -14.62 10.41 35.46
CA TRP A 427 -13.69 11.21 34.64
C TRP A 427 -12.53 10.43 34.00
N PRO A 428 -11.98 9.38 34.64
CA PRO A 428 -10.94 8.56 34.07
C PRO A 428 -11.21 7.98 32.68
N ALA A 429 -12.45 7.58 32.38
CA ALA A 429 -12.79 7.09 31.04
C ALA A 429 -12.58 8.16 29.95
N PHE A 430 -12.90 9.43 30.27
CA PHE A 430 -12.65 10.56 29.37
C PHE A 430 -11.15 10.81 29.18
N PHE A 431 -10.39 10.86 30.27
CA PHE A 431 -8.95 11.12 30.23
C PHE A 431 -8.14 9.98 29.61
N MET A 432 -8.59 8.73 29.69
CA MET A 432 -8.03 7.62 28.91
C MET A 432 -8.15 7.88 27.40
N GLY A 433 -9.32 8.35 26.95
CA GLY A 433 -9.53 8.72 25.55
C GLY A 433 -8.66 9.88 25.09
N VAL A 434 -8.53 10.93 25.92
CA VAL A 434 -7.62 12.05 25.67
C VAL A 434 -6.17 11.58 25.59
N GLY A 435 -5.76 10.68 26.50
CA GLY A 435 -4.42 10.11 26.51
C GLY A 435 -4.08 9.38 25.21
N ASN A 436 -5.02 8.63 24.65
CA ASN A 436 -4.83 7.94 23.36
C ASN A 436 -4.64 8.90 22.19
N LEU A 437 -5.43 9.99 22.13
CA LEU A 437 -5.30 11.00 21.08
C LEU A 437 -3.97 11.76 21.10
N ILE A 438 -3.35 11.91 22.27
CA ILE A 438 -2.08 12.62 22.41
C ILE A 438 -0.91 11.66 22.23
N ALA A 439 -0.89 10.56 22.97
CA ALA A 439 0.28 9.70 23.10
C ALA A 439 0.60 8.93 21.81
N ILE A 440 -0.39 8.46 21.07
CA ILE A 440 -0.13 7.63 19.88
C ILE A 440 0.49 8.43 18.73
N PRO A 441 -0.02 9.62 18.38
CA PRO A 441 0.65 10.50 17.42
C PRO A 441 2.08 10.88 17.83
N VAL A 442 2.31 11.14 19.13
CA VAL A 442 3.66 11.36 19.64
C VAL A 442 4.51 10.08 19.51
N ALA A 443 3.94 8.89 19.73
CA ALA A 443 4.61 7.62 19.51
C ALA A 443 4.94 7.37 18.04
N HIS A 444 4.17 7.91 17.09
CA HIS A 444 4.58 7.94 15.68
C HIS A 444 5.80 8.82 15.47
N ALA A 445 5.85 10.03 16.06
CA ALA A 445 7.00 10.90 15.89
C ALA A 445 8.28 10.39 16.56
N VAL A 446 8.16 9.81 17.76
CA VAL A 446 9.29 9.56 18.68
C VAL A 446 9.65 8.07 18.80
N GLY A 447 8.72 7.15 18.57
CA GLY A 447 8.86 5.71 18.81
C GLY A 447 7.85 5.17 19.82
N ARG A 448 7.59 3.86 19.81
CA ARG A 448 6.61 3.21 20.71
C ARG A 448 7.15 3.12 22.13
N ARG A 449 8.44 2.76 22.27
CA ARG A 449 9.04 2.48 23.57
C ARG A 449 9.15 3.72 24.47
N PRO A 450 9.62 4.90 24.02
CA PRO A 450 9.71 6.09 24.88
C PRO A 450 8.37 6.46 25.51
N ILE A 451 7.29 6.39 24.72
CA ILE A 451 5.93 6.73 25.16
C ILE A 451 5.34 5.65 26.07
N TYR A 452 5.60 4.38 25.78
CA TYR A 452 5.21 3.28 26.65
C TYR A 452 5.89 3.38 28.03
N LEU A 453 7.21 3.59 28.07
CA LEU A 453 7.96 3.74 29.32
C LEU A 453 7.49 4.96 30.12
N LEU A 454 7.30 6.10 29.45
CA LEU A 454 6.75 7.30 30.08
C LEU A 454 5.38 7.01 30.72
N SER A 455 4.52 6.27 30.03
CA SER A 455 3.20 5.91 30.53
C SER A 455 3.27 5.00 31.76
N THR A 456 4.18 4.01 31.78
CA THR A 456 4.38 3.15 32.98
C THR A 456 4.85 3.93 34.20
N ILE A 457 5.70 4.94 34.00
CA ILE A 457 6.21 5.82 35.06
C ILE A 457 5.12 6.76 35.55
N VAL A 458 4.38 7.40 34.63
CA VAL A 458 3.27 8.31 34.97
C VAL A 458 2.16 7.56 35.70
N LEU A 459 1.83 6.33 35.31
CA LEU A 459 0.87 5.50 36.02
C LEU A 459 1.30 5.26 37.47
N SER A 460 2.56 4.85 37.67
CA SER A 460 3.11 4.56 39.00
C SER A 460 3.17 5.80 39.88
N PHE A 461 3.60 6.94 39.32
CA PHE A 461 3.61 8.23 40.01
C PHE A 461 2.19 8.72 40.35
N GLY A 462 1.24 8.54 39.42
CA GLY A 462 -0.17 8.87 39.64
C GLY A 462 -0.78 8.09 40.80
N CYS A 463 -0.44 6.80 40.93
CA CYS A 463 -0.85 5.98 42.08
C CYS A 463 -0.32 6.57 43.40
N LEU A 464 0.98 6.93 43.44
CA LEU A 464 1.60 7.54 44.62
C LEU A 464 0.96 8.88 44.97
N TRP A 465 0.65 9.71 43.97
CA TRP A 465 -0.07 10.97 44.19
C TRP A 465 -1.45 10.72 44.78
N CYS A 466 -2.26 9.82 44.20
CA CYS A 466 -3.59 9.49 44.73
C CYS A 466 -3.53 8.98 46.18
N ALA A 467 -2.55 8.14 46.51
CA ALA A 467 -2.33 7.63 47.87
C ALA A 467 -2.04 8.76 48.88
N CYS A 468 -1.22 9.75 48.48
CA CYS A 468 -0.81 10.87 49.31
C CYS A 468 -1.77 12.07 49.27
N SER A 469 -2.90 11.95 48.56
CA SER A 469 -3.83 13.06 48.39
C SER A 469 -4.53 13.47 49.70
N GLY A 470 -4.47 14.77 50.00
CA GLY A 470 -5.07 15.38 51.20
C GLY A 470 -6.49 15.94 50.97
N SER A 471 -6.93 16.10 49.72
CA SER A 471 -8.24 16.66 49.37
C SER A 471 -8.88 15.89 48.21
N LEU A 472 -10.21 15.91 48.13
CA LEU A 472 -10.96 15.25 47.06
C LEU A 472 -10.57 15.79 45.67
N ALA A 473 -10.38 17.12 45.54
CA ALA A 473 -9.96 17.72 44.28
C ALA A 473 -8.55 17.27 43.85
N SER A 474 -7.60 17.15 44.79
CA SER A 474 -6.26 16.63 44.50
C SER A 474 -6.30 15.16 44.11
N HIS A 475 -7.17 14.38 44.76
CA HIS A 475 -7.38 12.97 44.43
C HIS A 475 -7.93 12.80 43.01
N ILE A 476 -8.96 13.57 42.63
CA ILE A 476 -9.53 13.56 41.26
C ILE A 476 -8.46 13.93 40.24
N ALA A 477 -7.73 15.03 40.44
CA ALA A 477 -6.69 15.48 39.52
C ALA A 477 -5.55 14.44 39.35
N GLY A 478 -5.12 13.80 40.44
CA GLY A 478 -4.14 12.72 40.39
C GLY A 478 -4.66 11.52 39.58
N ARG A 479 -5.95 11.19 39.74
CA ARG A 479 -6.59 10.09 39.01
C ARG A 479 -6.75 10.39 37.52
N ASP A 480 -7.06 11.63 37.16
CA ASP A 480 -7.17 12.07 35.77
C ASP A 480 -5.82 11.95 35.04
N ILE A 481 -4.73 12.42 35.66
CA ILE A 481 -3.37 12.30 35.11
C ILE A 481 -2.94 10.84 34.99
N MET A 482 -3.21 10.04 36.02
CA MET A 482 -2.98 8.59 35.99
C MET A 482 -3.74 7.92 34.84
N SER A 483 -4.95 8.39 34.54
CA SER A 483 -5.83 7.82 33.51
C SER A 483 -5.37 8.13 32.08
N ILE A 484 -4.72 9.27 31.85
CA ILE A 484 -4.04 9.57 30.57
C ILE A 484 -3.01 8.49 30.24
N ALA A 485 -2.23 8.05 31.24
CA ALA A 485 -1.27 6.97 31.09
C ALA A 485 -1.96 5.60 30.96
N ALA A 486 -3.03 5.36 31.74
CA ALA A 486 -3.81 4.12 31.65
C ALA A 486 -4.43 3.90 30.26
N GLY A 487 -4.79 4.98 29.54
CA GLY A 487 -5.34 4.89 28.18
C GLY A 487 -4.44 4.10 27.22
N GLN A 488 -3.11 4.17 27.40
CA GLN A 488 -2.15 3.48 26.53
C GLN A 488 -2.24 1.95 26.59
N ALA A 489 -2.86 1.40 27.64
CA ALA A 489 -3.21 -0.01 27.72
C ALA A 489 -4.12 -0.46 26.57
N GLU A 490 -4.96 0.44 26.05
CA GLU A 490 -5.99 0.11 25.07
C GLU A 490 -5.55 0.33 23.62
N ALA A 491 -4.69 1.31 23.36
CA ALA A 491 -4.22 1.64 22.01
C ALA A 491 -2.76 1.23 21.77
N LEU A 492 -1.83 1.72 22.59
CA LEU A 492 -0.39 1.50 22.37
C LEU A 492 0.01 0.02 22.54
N CYS A 493 -0.57 -0.65 23.54
CA CYS A 493 -0.24 -2.03 23.84
C CYS A 493 -0.61 -3.00 22.70
N PRO A 494 -1.84 -2.96 22.14
CA PRO A 494 -2.16 -3.70 20.92
C PRO A 494 -1.27 -3.34 19.73
N ILE A 495 -0.87 -2.07 19.55
CA ILE A 495 0.04 -1.64 18.48
C ILE A 495 1.43 -2.29 18.63
N ILE A 496 1.97 -2.38 19.84
CA ILE A 496 3.24 -3.08 20.09
C ILE A 496 3.10 -4.57 19.76
N VAL A 497 1.99 -5.20 20.16
CA VAL A 497 1.74 -6.63 19.93
C VAL A 497 1.56 -6.94 18.43
N GLN A 498 0.83 -6.14 17.67
CA GLN A 498 0.65 -6.39 16.22
C GLN A 498 1.96 -6.19 15.42
N GLU A 499 2.87 -5.31 15.86
CA GLU A 499 4.12 -5.00 15.15
C GLU A 499 5.14 -6.15 15.23
N ILE A 500 5.01 -7.07 16.19
CA ILE A 500 5.94 -8.19 16.44
C ILE A 500 5.41 -9.57 15.99
N PHE A 501 4.11 -9.72 15.73
CA PHE A 501 3.47 -10.98 15.29
C PHE A 501 2.92 -10.90 13.86
N TYR A 502 2.89 -12.05 13.16
CA TYR A 502 2.35 -12.15 11.80
C TYR A 502 0.83 -12.26 11.78
N LEU A 503 0.20 -11.82 10.68
CA LEU A 503 -1.24 -11.70 10.48
C LEU A 503 -2.03 -12.97 10.83
N HIS A 504 -1.52 -14.13 10.43
CA HIS A 504 -2.16 -15.42 10.70
C HIS A 504 -2.10 -15.83 12.19
N GLU A 505 -1.21 -15.24 12.98
CA GLU A 505 -1.11 -15.44 14.43
C GLU A 505 -1.81 -14.33 15.21
N ARG A 506 -1.92 -13.12 14.63
CA ARG A 506 -2.38 -11.90 15.31
C ARG A 506 -3.77 -12.05 15.94
N GLY A 507 -4.72 -12.71 15.29
CA GLY A 507 -6.06 -12.92 15.84
C GLY A 507 -6.01 -13.62 17.20
N ASN A 508 -5.27 -14.73 17.28
CA ASN A 508 -5.09 -15.48 18.53
C ASN A 508 -4.26 -14.71 19.55
N VAL A 509 -3.18 -14.04 19.12
CA VAL A 509 -2.31 -13.30 20.05
C VAL A 509 -3.04 -12.12 20.68
N ILE A 510 -3.82 -11.35 19.92
CA ILE A 510 -4.63 -10.25 20.46
C ILE A 510 -5.71 -10.79 21.39
N ALA A 511 -6.35 -11.91 21.06
CA ALA A 511 -7.31 -12.53 21.95
C ALA A 511 -6.66 -12.98 23.27
N TRP A 512 -5.45 -13.54 23.22
CA TRP A 512 -4.66 -13.87 24.41
C TRP A 512 -4.18 -12.65 25.19
N PHE A 513 -3.80 -11.57 24.51
CA PHE A 513 -3.48 -10.29 25.16
C PHE A 513 -4.70 -9.78 25.95
N CYS A 514 -5.88 -9.71 25.33
CA CYS A 514 -7.10 -9.31 26.00
C CYS A 514 -7.47 -10.27 27.13
N ALA A 515 -7.28 -11.58 26.96
CA ALA A 515 -7.51 -12.57 28.00
C ALA A 515 -6.58 -12.38 29.21
N LEU A 516 -5.29 -12.15 28.97
CA LEU A 516 -4.30 -11.88 30.01
C LEU A 516 -4.64 -10.60 30.77
N GLN A 517 -4.99 -9.54 30.04
CA GLN A 517 -5.46 -8.28 30.59
C GLN A 517 -6.70 -8.48 31.47
N THR A 518 -7.74 -9.15 30.95
CA THR A 518 -8.98 -9.44 31.68
C THR A 518 -8.71 -10.29 32.92
N LEU A 519 -7.94 -11.37 32.80
CA LEU A 519 -7.61 -12.26 33.91
C LEU A 519 -6.86 -11.50 35.02
N GLY A 520 -5.85 -10.70 34.62
CA GLY A 520 -5.09 -9.88 35.54
C GLY A 520 -5.96 -8.83 36.24
N THR A 521 -6.77 -8.08 35.49
CA THR A 521 -7.68 -7.07 36.07
C THR A 521 -8.70 -7.72 37.00
N ALA A 522 -9.30 -8.85 36.63
CA ALA A 522 -10.27 -9.56 37.46
C ALA A 522 -9.66 -10.04 38.79
N ALA A 523 -8.48 -10.67 38.73
CA ALA A 523 -7.76 -11.12 39.93
C ALA A 523 -7.45 -9.96 40.88
N LEU A 524 -7.01 -8.82 40.32
CA LEU A 524 -6.68 -7.64 41.10
C LEU A 524 -7.93 -6.93 41.65
N ILE A 525 -9.05 -6.90 40.91
CA ILE A 525 -10.33 -6.35 41.41
C ILE A 525 -10.85 -7.19 42.58
N VAL A 526 -10.81 -8.51 42.49
CA VAL A 526 -11.22 -9.38 43.61
C VAL A 526 -10.38 -9.09 44.86
N SER A 527 -9.06 -8.91 44.70
CA SER A 527 -8.19 -8.55 45.83
C SER A 527 -8.41 -7.13 46.36
N SER A 528 -8.98 -6.23 45.55
CA SER A 528 -9.16 -4.80 45.89
C SER A 528 -10.12 -4.58 47.05
N SER A 529 -11.24 -5.31 47.08
CA SER A 529 -12.24 -5.18 48.14
C SER A 529 -11.66 -5.58 49.51
N TYR A 530 -10.93 -6.69 49.60
CA TYR A 530 -10.25 -7.13 50.83
C TYR A 530 -9.18 -6.14 51.27
N LEU A 531 -8.34 -5.71 50.32
CA LEU A 531 -7.24 -4.79 50.61
C LEU A 531 -7.75 -3.44 51.15
N ALA A 532 -8.83 -2.92 50.56
CA ALA A 532 -9.40 -1.64 50.98
C ALA A 532 -10.16 -1.74 52.31
N ASN A 533 -10.76 -2.89 52.63
CA ASN A 533 -11.41 -3.13 53.92
C ASN A 533 -10.39 -3.24 55.07
N ASP A 534 -9.30 -3.99 54.88
CA ASP A 534 -8.35 -4.29 55.95
C ASP A 534 -7.28 -3.20 56.15
N LEU A 535 -6.68 -2.73 55.04
CA LEU A 535 -5.58 -1.74 55.08
C LEU A 535 -6.03 -0.32 54.74
N GLY A 536 -7.26 -0.15 54.24
CA GLY A 536 -7.79 1.13 53.81
C GLY A 536 -7.48 1.47 52.34
N TRP A 537 -8.27 2.38 51.77
CA TRP A 537 -8.20 2.74 50.34
C TRP A 537 -6.89 3.45 49.93
N ARG A 538 -6.14 4.05 50.86
CA ARG A 538 -4.83 4.66 50.53
C ARG A 538 -3.76 3.61 50.25
N TRP A 539 -3.76 2.53 51.02
CA TRP A 539 -2.87 1.39 50.79
C TRP A 539 -3.24 0.60 49.54
N TRP A 540 -4.50 0.65 49.10
CA TRP A 540 -4.90 0.16 47.78
C TRP A 540 -4.07 0.79 46.65
N TYR A 541 -3.95 2.12 46.63
CA TYR A 541 -3.06 2.83 45.69
C TYR A 541 -1.58 2.52 45.93
N GLY A 542 -1.16 2.36 47.20
CA GLY A 542 0.22 2.04 47.54
C GLY A 542 0.68 0.69 46.97
N VAL A 543 -0.08 -0.38 47.23
CA VAL A 543 0.24 -1.75 46.79
C VAL A 543 0.22 -1.85 45.27
N PHE A 544 -0.84 -1.38 44.61
CA PHE A 544 -0.92 -1.45 43.15
C PHE A 544 -0.01 -0.43 42.44
N GLY A 545 0.35 0.66 43.12
CA GLY A 545 1.41 1.57 42.69
C GLY A 545 2.78 0.90 42.70
N CYS A 546 3.11 0.14 43.76
CA CYS A 546 4.34 -0.67 43.80
C CYS A 546 4.36 -1.76 42.71
N LEU A 547 3.22 -2.43 42.48
CA LEU A 547 3.08 -3.38 41.38
C LEU A 547 3.34 -2.72 40.02
N SER A 548 2.73 -1.55 39.78
CA SER A 548 2.95 -0.76 38.56
C SER A 548 4.39 -0.31 38.41
N GLY A 549 5.05 0.06 39.52
CA GLY A 549 6.47 0.40 39.54
C GLY A 549 7.38 -0.78 39.22
N ALA A 550 7.07 -1.98 39.72
CA ALA A 550 7.78 -3.20 39.36
C ALA A 550 7.62 -3.53 37.86
N ILE A 551 6.41 -3.35 37.32
CA ILE A 551 6.16 -3.48 35.88
C ILE A 551 6.96 -2.45 35.09
N ALA A 552 7.04 -1.19 35.54
CA ALA A 552 7.86 -0.16 34.89
C ALA A 552 9.34 -0.56 34.84
N VAL A 553 9.89 -1.14 35.91
CA VAL A 553 11.28 -1.65 35.93
C VAL A 553 11.45 -2.81 34.93
N LEU A 554 10.51 -3.77 34.90
CA LEU A 554 10.55 -4.87 33.92
C LEU A 554 10.45 -4.35 32.48
N SER A 555 9.60 -3.36 32.24
CA SER A 555 9.43 -2.72 30.95
C SER A 555 10.71 -2.03 30.47
N ILE A 556 11.45 -1.36 31.36
CA ILE A 556 12.74 -0.75 31.03
C ILE A 556 13.76 -1.81 30.57
N LEU A 557 13.77 -2.99 31.22
CA LEU A 557 14.76 -4.04 31.02
C LEU A 557 14.49 -4.97 29.83
N PHE A 558 13.21 -5.17 29.45
CA PHE A 558 12.84 -6.22 28.49
C PHE A 558 12.05 -5.75 27.27
N VAL A 559 11.41 -4.57 27.31
CA VAL A 559 10.61 -4.08 26.17
C VAL A 559 11.51 -3.30 25.20
N VAL A 560 11.53 -3.75 23.95
CA VAL A 560 12.30 -3.15 22.85
C VAL A 560 11.46 -2.17 22.03
N GLU A 561 12.11 -1.35 21.21
CA GLU A 561 11.42 -0.52 20.22
C GLU A 561 10.83 -1.38 19.10
N THR A 562 9.56 -1.15 18.76
CA THR A 562 8.79 -1.92 17.77
C THR A 562 8.40 -1.12 16.53
N LYS A 563 8.60 0.21 16.53
CA LYS A 563 8.35 1.03 15.34
C LYS A 563 9.28 0.58 14.21
N TYR A 564 8.70 0.18 13.07
CA TYR A 564 9.44 -0.19 11.87
C TYR A 564 8.68 0.21 10.60
N GLU A 565 9.36 0.87 9.67
CA GLU A 565 8.77 1.31 8.39
C GLU A 565 8.66 0.11 7.44
N ARG A 566 7.46 -0.11 6.90
CA ARG A 566 7.17 -1.25 6.01
C ARG A 566 6.62 -0.74 4.68
N THR A 567 7.08 -1.33 3.59
CA THR A 567 6.56 -1.03 2.25
C THR A 567 5.19 -1.67 2.04
N LEU A 568 4.44 -1.21 1.04
CA LEU A 568 3.11 -1.74 0.74
C LEU A 568 3.18 -3.22 0.33
N GLU A 569 4.24 -3.62 -0.38
CA GLU A 569 4.49 -4.99 -0.82
C GLU A 569 4.69 -5.93 0.38
N ALA A 570 5.40 -5.47 1.42
CA ALA A 570 5.54 -6.21 2.66
C ALA A 570 4.18 -6.41 3.34
N LEU A 571 3.29 -5.41 3.29
CA LEU A 571 1.93 -5.50 3.86
C LEU A 571 0.99 -6.40 3.05
N THR A 572 1.30 -6.71 1.80
CA THR A 572 0.52 -7.63 0.95
C THR A 572 1.10 -9.06 0.90
N GLY A 573 2.21 -9.32 1.60
CA GLY A 573 2.83 -10.66 1.69
C GLY A 573 3.92 -10.92 0.66
N GLN A 574 4.38 -9.89 -0.04
CA GLN A 574 5.53 -9.97 -0.95
C GLN A 574 6.79 -9.47 -0.23
N GLY A 575 7.92 -10.11 -0.46
CA GLY A 575 9.21 -9.71 0.11
C GLY A 575 10.26 -9.60 -0.95
N ILE A 576 11.11 -8.57 -0.85
CA ILE A 576 12.26 -8.38 -1.72
C ILE A 576 13.33 -9.42 -1.33
N ASP A 577 13.86 -10.15 -2.32
CA ASP A 577 14.97 -11.11 -2.14
C ASP A 577 16.35 -10.48 -2.43
N GLU A 578 17.45 -11.24 -2.28
CA GLU A 578 18.84 -10.80 -2.59
C GLU A 578 18.96 -10.16 -3.99
N ASP A 579 18.24 -10.69 -4.96
CA ASP A 579 18.26 -10.27 -6.36
C ASP A 579 17.27 -9.12 -6.67
N GLY A 580 16.61 -8.54 -5.66
CA GLY A 580 15.63 -7.45 -5.86
C GLY A 580 14.25 -7.91 -6.36
N THR A 581 14.04 -9.21 -6.54
CA THR A 581 12.77 -9.80 -6.99
C THR A 581 11.75 -9.86 -5.86
N LEU A 582 10.48 -9.54 -6.16
CA LEU A 582 9.36 -9.73 -5.24
C LEU A 582 8.93 -11.20 -5.24
N VAL A 583 9.14 -11.88 -4.13
CA VAL A 583 8.67 -13.27 -3.95
C VAL A 583 7.73 -13.36 -2.74
N PRO A 584 6.66 -14.18 -2.80
CA PRO A 584 5.82 -14.44 -1.64
C PRO A 584 6.66 -15.15 -0.58
N VAL A 585 6.63 -14.66 0.66
CA VAL A 585 7.38 -15.27 1.76
C VAL A 585 6.42 -16.11 2.57
N THR A 586 6.69 -17.41 2.65
CA THR A 586 5.87 -18.34 3.42
C THR A 586 6.60 -18.82 4.67
N THR A 587 5.88 -19.51 5.56
CA THR A 587 6.45 -20.16 6.75
C THR A 587 7.62 -21.10 6.45
N ASN A 588 7.72 -21.63 5.22
CA ASN A 588 8.76 -22.57 4.81
C ASN A 588 9.98 -21.87 4.16
N THR A 589 9.87 -20.59 3.81
CA THR A 589 10.95 -19.80 3.21
C THR A 589 11.97 -19.36 4.27
N LYS A 590 13.14 -20.01 4.33
CA LYS A 590 14.23 -19.59 5.23
C LYS A 590 15.08 -18.48 4.60
N ARG A 591 14.92 -17.24 5.05
CA ARG A 591 15.77 -16.11 4.66
C ARG A 591 16.93 -15.90 5.64
N LYS A 592 18.13 -15.69 5.12
CA LYS A 592 19.28 -15.27 5.94
C LYS A 592 19.18 -13.77 6.23
N LEU A 593 19.40 -13.41 7.49
CA LEU A 593 19.50 -12.01 7.91
C LEU A 593 20.71 -11.34 7.25
N ASP A 594 20.51 -10.14 6.75
CA ASP A 594 21.54 -9.35 6.11
C ASP A 594 22.27 -8.51 7.17
N THR A 595 23.35 -9.07 7.70
CA THR A 595 24.23 -8.38 8.65
C THR A 595 25.34 -7.58 7.97
N ILE A 596 25.37 -7.55 6.63
CA ILE A 596 26.39 -6.85 5.84
C ILE A 596 25.92 -5.42 5.57
N ASN A 597 24.69 -5.25 5.10
CA ASN A 597 24.10 -3.94 4.83
C ASN A 597 23.45 -3.30 6.06
N TYR A 598 22.97 -4.12 7.01
CA TYR A 598 22.34 -3.65 8.24
C TYR A 598 23.16 -3.99 9.49
N ALA A 599 23.20 -3.04 10.43
CA ALA A 599 23.93 -3.23 11.67
C ALA A 599 23.29 -4.35 12.52
N PRO A 600 24.09 -5.32 13.02
CA PRO A 600 23.59 -6.43 13.82
C PRO A 600 22.88 -5.92 15.07
N ARG A 601 21.86 -6.67 15.51
CA ARG A 601 21.07 -6.32 16.70
C ARG A 601 21.95 -6.36 17.95
N SER A 602 21.96 -5.27 18.71
CA SER A 602 22.71 -5.17 19.96
C SER A 602 21.74 -4.93 21.11
N PHE A 603 21.85 -5.74 22.16
CA PHE A 603 21.01 -5.60 23.36
C PHE A 603 21.09 -4.20 23.96
N VAL A 604 22.28 -3.60 24.00
CA VAL A 604 22.48 -2.24 24.54
C VAL A 604 21.75 -1.20 23.68
N ARG A 605 21.82 -1.32 22.35
CA ARG A 605 21.12 -0.40 21.43
C ARG A 605 19.61 -0.56 21.56
N ASP A 606 19.11 -1.79 21.60
CA ASP A 606 17.68 -2.07 21.77
C ASP A 606 17.16 -1.56 23.11
N MET A 607 18.02 -1.52 24.15
CA MET A 607 17.69 -1.03 25.48
C MET A 607 17.89 0.49 25.69
N LEU A 608 18.31 1.24 24.67
CA LEU A 608 18.34 2.71 24.74
C LEU A 608 16.91 3.28 24.77
N PRO A 609 16.58 4.14 25.76
CA PRO A 609 15.23 4.69 25.90
C PRO A 609 14.78 5.50 24.69
N TRP A 610 15.70 5.91 23.83
CA TRP A 610 15.45 6.65 22.60
C TRP A 610 16.43 6.23 21.51
N ASN A 611 15.92 5.81 20.34
CA ASN A 611 16.71 5.45 19.18
C ASN A 611 16.24 6.26 17.96
N GLY A 612 17.10 7.17 17.46
CA GLY A 612 16.83 7.96 16.24
C GLY A 612 16.36 9.40 16.48
N HIS A 613 16.01 10.12 15.41
CA HIS A 613 15.54 11.51 15.48
C HIS A 613 14.00 11.57 15.49
N ALA A 614 13.41 12.46 16.30
CA ALA A 614 11.97 12.69 16.30
C ALA A 614 11.51 13.23 14.94
N ARG A 615 10.52 12.57 14.32
CA ARG A 615 9.87 13.03 13.08
C ARG A 615 8.47 13.55 13.38
N TRP A 616 8.41 14.78 13.88
CA TRP A 616 7.14 15.42 14.26
C TRP A 616 6.12 15.57 13.12
N SER A 617 6.57 15.53 11.86
CA SER A 617 5.68 15.47 10.69
C SER A 617 4.77 14.24 10.73
N GLU A 618 5.26 13.09 11.20
CA GLU A 618 4.48 11.85 11.28
C GLU A 618 3.35 11.94 12.33
N ALA A 619 3.54 12.72 13.41
CA ALA A 619 2.46 12.98 14.36
C ALA A 619 1.30 13.76 13.73
N ILE A 620 1.62 14.80 12.95
CA ILE A 620 0.61 15.60 12.23
C ILE A 620 -0.11 14.73 11.20
N THR A 621 0.65 13.89 10.48
CA THR A 621 0.11 12.94 9.52
C THR A 621 -0.82 11.92 10.20
N CYS A 622 -0.47 11.41 11.38
CA CYS A 622 -1.35 10.55 12.17
C CYS A 622 -2.67 11.25 12.56
N TRP A 623 -2.63 12.54 12.94
CA TRP A 623 -3.85 13.31 13.22
C TRP A 623 -4.73 13.47 11.98
N LYS A 624 -4.10 13.76 10.84
CA LYS A 624 -4.78 13.81 9.54
C LYS A 624 -5.45 12.47 9.22
N HIS A 625 -4.76 11.35 9.44
CA HIS A 625 -5.31 10.00 9.21
C HIS A 625 -6.50 9.71 10.10
N MET A 626 -6.44 10.07 11.40
CA MET A 626 -7.59 9.93 12.30
C MET A 626 -8.81 10.70 11.79
N ILE A 627 -8.62 11.93 11.31
CA ILE A 627 -9.69 12.78 10.75
C ILE A 627 -10.23 12.20 9.43
N GLN A 628 -9.43 11.50 8.63
CA GLN A 628 -9.89 10.87 7.40
C GLN A 628 -10.71 9.59 7.68
N ILE A 629 -10.20 8.74 8.57
CA ILE A 629 -10.75 7.41 8.83
C ILE A 629 -12.07 7.45 9.60
N ILE A 630 -12.29 8.49 10.43
CA ILE A 630 -13.56 8.65 11.17
C ILE A 630 -14.79 8.68 10.26
N TRP A 631 -14.64 9.12 9.01
CA TRP A 631 -15.71 9.17 8.03
C TRP A 631 -15.94 7.86 7.29
N PHE A 632 -15.11 6.84 7.51
CA PHE A 632 -15.29 5.53 6.87
C PHE A 632 -16.47 4.82 7.53
N PRO A 633 -17.55 4.48 6.79
CA PRO A 633 -18.78 3.96 7.39
C PRO A 633 -18.58 2.71 8.24
N ASN A 634 -17.67 1.82 7.82
CA ASN A 634 -17.33 0.61 8.55
C ASN A 634 -16.54 0.89 9.85
N ILE A 635 -15.61 1.84 9.85
CA ILE A 635 -14.88 2.21 11.09
C ILE A 635 -15.77 2.98 12.05
N LEU A 636 -16.64 3.85 11.53
CA LEU A 636 -17.63 4.56 12.33
C LEU A 636 -18.58 3.59 13.01
N TRP A 637 -19.10 2.61 12.27
CA TRP A 637 -19.95 1.55 12.83
C TRP A 637 -19.23 0.71 13.90
N LEU A 638 -17.99 0.28 13.63
CA LEU A 638 -17.18 -0.45 14.62
C LEU A 638 -16.95 0.38 15.88
N THR A 639 -16.67 1.66 15.73
CA THR A 639 -16.48 2.57 16.86
C THR A 639 -17.78 2.73 17.67
N LEU A 640 -18.91 2.89 16.98
CA LEU A 640 -20.22 3.01 17.62
C LEU A 640 -20.56 1.75 18.44
N ILE A 641 -20.43 0.55 17.86
CA ILE A 641 -20.79 -0.68 18.56
C ILE A 641 -19.88 -0.98 19.75
N ASN A 642 -18.57 -0.68 19.65
CA ASN A 642 -17.65 -0.74 20.79
C ASN A 642 -18.05 0.21 21.92
N SER A 643 -18.48 1.41 21.55
CA SER A 643 -18.87 2.46 22.49
C SER A 643 -20.18 2.14 23.20
N VAL A 644 -21.17 1.62 22.47
CA VAL A 644 -22.45 1.18 23.03
C VAL A 644 -22.24 0.02 24.00
N ALA A 645 -21.48 -1.00 23.62
CA ALA A 645 -21.18 -2.14 24.49
C ALA A 645 -20.43 -1.71 25.76
N LEU A 646 -19.41 -0.85 25.64
CA LEU A 646 -18.73 -0.32 26.83
C LEU A 646 -19.70 0.47 27.71
N GLY A 647 -20.49 1.38 27.12
CA GLY A 647 -21.41 2.21 27.88
C GLY A 647 -22.44 1.41 28.68
N ILE A 648 -22.98 0.35 28.09
CA ILE A 648 -23.90 -0.57 28.77
C ILE A 648 -23.18 -1.35 29.87
N TYR A 649 -21.97 -1.83 29.62
CA TYR A 649 -21.16 -2.48 30.66
C TYR A 649 -20.90 -1.54 31.84
N VAL A 650 -20.52 -0.28 31.60
CA VAL A 650 -20.31 0.69 32.69
C VAL A 650 -21.62 0.97 33.43
N LEU A 651 -22.74 1.09 32.71
CA LEU A 651 -24.08 1.24 33.30
C LEU A 651 -24.40 0.07 34.24
N MET A 652 -24.23 -1.18 33.79
CA MET A 652 -24.46 -2.38 34.62
C MET A 652 -23.50 -2.43 35.81
N SER A 653 -22.22 -2.11 35.59
CA SER A 653 -21.18 -2.10 36.63
C SER A 653 -21.38 -1.00 37.67
N ALA A 654 -22.08 0.09 37.35
CA ALA A 654 -22.42 1.12 38.32
C ALA A 654 -23.62 0.73 39.21
N LEU A 655 -24.53 -0.10 38.68
CA LEU A 655 -25.83 -0.38 39.31
C LEU A 655 -25.88 -1.70 40.08
N PHE A 656 -25.06 -2.71 39.72
CA PHE A 656 -25.19 -4.07 40.25
C PHE A 656 -25.14 -4.15 41.78
N ALA A 657 -24.25 -3.39 42.42
CA ALA A 657 -24.07 -3.42 43.87
C ALA A 657 -25.32 -2.90 44.59
N GLY A 658 -25.96 -1.85 44.05
CA GLY A 658 -27.19 -1.30 44.61
C GLY A 658 -28.35 -2.29 44.57
N VAL A 659 -28.42 -3.13 43.54
CA VAL A 659 -29.46 -4.16 43.40
C VAL A 659 -29.21 -5.36 44.32
N LEU A 660 -27.96 -5.84 44.41
CA LEU A 660 -27.64 -7.06 45.17
C LEU A 660 -27.68 -6.89 46.69
N VAL A 661 -27.40 -5.69 47.20
CA VAL A 661 -27.42 -5.41 48.65
C VAL A 661 -28.85 -5.22 49.17
N GLN A 662 -29.79 -4.86 48.30
CA GLN A 662 -31.19 -4.63 48.68
C GLN A 662 -31.98 -5.96 48.77
N PRO A 663 -33.10 -5.99 49.53
CA PRO A 663 -34.01 -7.14 49.53
C PRO A 663 -34.53 -7.44 48.11
N PRO A 664 -34.62 -8.71 47.68
CA PRO A 664 -34.53 -9.95 48.47
C PRO A 664 -33.13 -10.61 48.52
N TYR A 665 -32.12 -10.07 47.83
CA TYR A 665 -30.83 -10.75 47.68
C TYR A 665 -29.90 -10.58 48.89
N LEU A 666 -29.89 -9.41 49.53
CA LEU A 666 -29.19 -9.13 50.80
C LEU A 666 -27.71 -9.60 50.82
N TRP A 667 -26.96 -9.35 49.75
CA TRP A 667 -25.54 -9.69 49.71
C TRP A 667 -24.72 -8.84 50.67
N ASN A 668 -23.75 -9.47 51.34
CA ASN A 668 -22.73 -8.76 52.13
C ASN A 668 -21.79 -7.98 51.22
N PHE A 669 -21.32 -6.81 51.67
CA PHE A 669 -20.38 -5.97 50.92
C PHE A 669 -19.09 -6.71 50.54
N ASP A 670 -18.62 -7.61 51.40
CA ASP A 670 -17.40 -8.41 51.17
C ASP A 670 -17.55 -9.37 49.98
N MET A 671 -18.78 -9.75 49.62
CA MET A 671 -19.05 -10.70 48.54
C MET A 671 -19.20 -10.02 47.18
N LEU A 672 -19.32 -8.69 47.12
CA LEU A 672 -19.55 -7.96 45.86
C LEU A 672 -18.39 -8.11 44.87
N GLY A 673 -17.15 -8.24 45.36
CA GLY A 673 -15.97 -8.49 44.52
C GLY A 673 -16.06 -9.79 43.72
N TYR A 674 -16.74 -10.82 44.24
CA TYR A 674 -16.90 -12.11 43.55
C TYR A 674 -17.78 -12.04 42.31
N VAL A 675 -18.59 -10.99 42.15
CA VAL A 675 -19.35 -10.79 40.90
C VAL A 675 -18.39 -10.71 39.71
N PHE A 676 -17.22 -10.09 39.88
CA PHE A 676 -16.20 -9.99 38.83
C PHE A 676 -15.36 -11.25 38.63
N ALA A 677 -15.48 -12.26 39.50
CA ALA A 677 -14.80 -13.55 39.29
C ALA A 677 -15.29 -14.24 38.01
N GLY A 678 -16.51 -13.94 37.55
CA GLY A 678 -17.01 -14.39 36.25
C GLY A 678 -16.17 -13.92 35.06
N GLN A 679 -15.41 -12.83 35.20
CA GLN A 679 -14.51 -12.34 34.16
C GLN A 679 -13.33 -13.30 33.90
N ILE A 680 -13.00 -14.17 34.87
CA ILE A 680 -12.03 -15.26 34.65
C ILE A 680 -12.57 -16.24 33.61
N ALA A 681 -13.86 -16.57 33.66
CA ALA A 681 -14.51 -17.39 32.63
C ALA A 681 -14.52 -16.66 31.29
N THR A 682 -14.76 -15.34 31.28
CA THR A 682 -14.65 -14.51 30.07
C THR A 682 -13.24 -14.54 29.48
N ALA A 683 -12.19 -14.46 30.30
CA ALA A 683 -10.80 -14.53 29.84
C ALA A 683 -10.48 -15.85 29.13
N VAL A 684 -11.10 -16.96 29.54
CA VAL A 684 -10.94 -18.26 28.87
C VAL A 684 -11.82 -18.36 27.61
N ALA A 685 -13.03 -17.80 27.66
CA ALA A 685 -13.99 -17.87 26.56
C ALA A 685 -13.56 -17.01 25.35
N VAL A 686 -12.97 -15.83 25.58
CA VAL A 686 -12.60 -14.89 24.50
C VAL A 686 -11.60 -15.50 23.51
N PRO A 687 -10.44 -16.08 23.92
CA PRO A 687 -9.52 -16.74 23.01
C PRO A 687 -10.17 -17.87 22.19
N PHE A 688 -11.08 -18.62 22.81
CA PHE A 688 -11.76 -19.73 22.14
C PHE A 688 -12.76 -19.25 21.07
N PHE A 689 -13.70 -18.37 21.45
CA PHE A 689 -14.77 -17.92 20.54
C PHE A 689 -14.33 -16.80 19.58
N CYS A 690 -13.58 -15.82 20.07
CA CYS A 690 -13.20 -14.65 19.29
C CYS A 690 -11.83 -14.78 18.61
N GLY A 691 -10.98 -15.68 19.10
CA GLY A 691 -9.70 -16.03 18.47
C GLY A 691 -9.83 -17.26 17.55
N TYR A 692 -9.79 -18.46 18.14
CA TYR A 692 -9.68 -19.72 17.40
C TYR A 692 -10.88 -19.97 16.47
N LEU A 693 -12.11 -19.83 16.98
CA LEU A 693 -13.31 -20.06 16.18
C LEU A 693 -13.45 -19.01 15.06
N SER A 694 -13.09 -17.74 15.32
CA SER A 694 -13.06 -16.68 14.31
C SER A 694 -12.09 -17.03 13.18
N ASP A 695 -10.85 -17.44 13.50
CA ASP A 695 -9.87 -17.85 12.51
C ASP A 695 -10.31 -19.11 11.73
N LEU A 696 -11.00 -20.05 12.38
CA LEU A 696 -11.54 -21.24 11.73
C LEU A 696 -12.62 -20.86 10.70
N VAL A 697 -13.53 -19.95 11.05
CA VAL A 697 -14.57 -19.46 10.13
C VAL A 697 -13.94 -18.79 8.92
N VAL A 698 -12.96 -17.91 9.13
CA VAL A 698 -12.21 -17.27 8.03
C VAL A 698 -11.54 -18.33 7.16
N LYS A 699 -10.82 -19.30 7.75
CA LYS A 699 -10.16 -20.38 6.99
C LYS A 699 -11.14 -21.20 6.15
N ILE A 700 -12.30 -21.56 6.70
CA ILE A 700 -13.33 -22.33 5.99
C ILE A 700 -13.88 -21.52 4.81
N LEU A 701 -14.20 -20.24 5.03
CA LEU A 701 -14.75 -19.37 3.99
C LEU A 701 -13.70 -19.06 2.91
N SER A 702 -12.45 -18.79 3.28
CA SER A 702 -11.36 -18.58 2.32
C SER A 702 -11.10 -19.82 1.47
N LYS A 703 -11.14 -21.03 2.05
CA LYS A 703 -10.99 -22.28 1.27
C LYS A 703 -12.14 -22.50 0.28
N ARG A 704 -13.34 -22.01 0.58
CA ARG A 704 -14.49 -22.06 -0.34
C ARG A 704 -14.41 -21.03 -1.47
N HIS A 705 -13.54 -20.02 -1.35
CA HIS A 705 -13.32 -18.95 -2.31
C HIS A 705 -11.87 -18.96 -2.83
N ASP A 706 -11.39 -20.12 -3.30
CA ASP A 706 -10.08 -20.30 -3.96
C ASP A 706 -8.87 -19.78 -3.15
N GLY A 707 -8.95 -19.77 -1.81
CA GLY A 707 -7.87 -19.34 -0.92
C GLY A 707 -7.79 -17.82 -0.68
N VAL A 708 -8.75 -17.05 -1.22
CA VAL A 708 -8.85 -15.60 -1.03
C VAL A 708 -9.58 -15.29 0.28
N SER A 709 -8.94 -14.53 1.17
CA SER A 709 -9.54 -14.08 2.43
C SER A 709 -10.08 -12.66 2.31
N GLN A 710 -11.32 -12.43 2.74
CA GLN A 710 -11.91 -11.10 2.85
C GLN A 710 -12.05 -10.71 4.34
N PRO A 711 -11.69 -9.48 4.73
CA PRO A 711 -11.86 -9.02 6.11
C PRO A 711 -13.30 -9.08 6.62
N GLU A 712 -14.33 -8.98 5.75
CA GLU A 712 -15.74 -9.06 6.15
C GLU A 712 -16.12 -10.39 6.82
N TYR A 713 -15.41 -11.48 6.51
CA TYR A 713 -15.66 -12.77 7.14
C TYR A 713 -15.53 -12.70 8.68
N ARG A 714 -14.77 -11.72 9.20
CA ARG A 714 -14.65 -11.45 10.64
C ARG A 714 -15.97 -11.00 11.28
N TYR A 715 -16.88 -10.36 10.54
CA TYR A 715 -18.17 -9.93 11.10
C TYR A 715 -19.08 -11.11 11.47
N ILE A 716 -18.88 -12.29 10.88
CA ILE A 716 -19.62 -13.49 11.27
C ILE A 716 -19.24 -13.90 12.69
N ALA A 717 -17.95 -13.79 13.05
CA ALA A 717 -17.48 -14.06 14.41
C ALA A 717 -18.03 -13.05 15.43
N LEU A 718 -18.36 -11.83 14.99
CA LEU A 718 -18.94 -10.77 15.82
C LEU A 718 -20.39 -11.08 16.26
N ILE A 719 -21.11 -11.98 15.57
CA ILE A 719 -22.50 -12.31 15.88
C ILE A 719 -22.64 -12.85 17.32
N ILE A 720 -21.72 -13.71 17.76
CA ILE A 720 -21.79 -14.33 19.10
C ILE A 720 -21.65 -13.26 20.20
N PRO A 721 -20.61 -12.40 20.20
CA PRO A 721 -20.52 -11.27 21.13
C PRO A 721 -21.74 -10.34 21.11
N LEU A 722 -22.27 -10.00 19.94
CA LEU A 722 -23.40 -9.06 19.83
C LEU A 722 -24.69 -9.62 20.41
N VAL A 723 -25.00 -10.89 20.11
CA VAL A 723 -26.17 -11.58 20.68
C VAL A 723 -26.02 -11.74 22.18
N SER A 724 -24.80 -12.01 22.67
CA SER A 724 -24.50 -12.05 24.10
C SER A 724 -24.87 -10.72 24.76
N THR A 725 -24.34 -9.60 24.25
CA THR A 725 -24.62 -8.24 24.76
C THR A 725 -26.13 -7.90 24.75
N LEU A 726 -26.83 -8.24 23.68
CA LEU A 726 -28.27 -7.96 23.59
C LEU A 726 -29.07 -8.73 24.67
N ILE A 727 -28.77 -10.02 24.84
CA ILE A 727 -29.47 -10.88 25.81
C ILE A 727 -29.13 -10.48 27.25
N SER A 728 -27.85 -10.20 27.56
CA SER A 728 -27.42 -9.76 28.89
C SER A 728 -28.10 -8.47 29.31
N THR A 729 -28.19 -7.49 28.40
CA THR A 729 -28.83 -6.20 28.66
C THR A 729 -30.30 -6.36 29.07
N ILE A 730 -31.06 -7.19 28.34
CA ILE A 730 -32.48 -7.42 28.60
C ILE A 730 -32.69 -8.14 29.93
N ILE A 731 -31.96 -9.24 30.17
CA ILE A 731 -32.13 -10.05 31.38
C ILE A 731 -31.73 -9.26 32.63
N PHE A 732 -30.68 -8.45 32.57
CA PHE A 732 -30.28 -7.61 33.70
C PHE A 732 -31.36 -6.58 34.05
N GLY A 733 -31.94 -5.92 33.05
CA GLY A 733 -33.04 -4.97 33.23
C GLY A 733 -34.26 -5.60 33.91
N MET A 734 -34.69 -6.77 33.43
CA MET A 734 -35.81 -7.51 34.01
C MET A 734 -35.51 -7.98 35.44
N THR A 735 -34.32 -8.52 35.68
CA THR A 735 -33.90 -9.02 36.99
C THR A 735 -33.81 -7.89 38.02
N ALA A 736 -33.35 -6.71 37.61
CA ALA A 736 -33.22 -5.55 38.49
C ALA A 736 -34.59 -4.91 38.82
N GLN A 737 -35.54 -4.93 37.88
CA GLN A 737 -36.89 -4.40 38.10
C GLN A 737 -37.76 -5.36 38.94
N HIS A 738 -37.63 -6.66 38.70
CA HIS A 738 -38.41 -7.72 39.33
C HIS A 738 -37.54 -8.68 40.15
N PRO A 739 -36.87 -8.21 41.21
CA PRO A 739 -35.88 -9.01 41.93
C PRO A 739 -36.47 -10.18 42.73
N LYS A 740 -37.81 -10.29 42.84
CA LYS A 740 -38.50 -11.42 43.48
C LYS A 740 -38.72 -12.62 42.55
N ASP A 741 -38.81 -12.37 41.25
CA ASP A 741 -39.13 -13.40 40.25
C ASP A 741 -37.85 -14.05 39.69
N TRP A 742 -36.70 -13.43 39.95
CA TRP A 742 -35.40 -13.81 39.41
C TRP A 742 -34.38 -14.09 40.53
N SER A 743 -33.36 -14.87 40.21
CA SER A 743 -32.22 -15.12 41.11
C SER A 743 -31.18 -14.02 40.96
N TRP A 744 -30.34 -13.82 41.98
CA TRP A 744 -29.17 -12.93 41.96
C TRP A 744 -28.24 -13.22 40.77
N ALA A 745 -28.25 -14.47 40.27
CA ALA A 745 -27.50 -14.90 39.09
C ALA A 745 -27.90 -14.10 37.84
N GLY A 746 -29.15 -13.63 37.73
CA GLY A 746 -29.61 -12.79 36.63
C GLY A 746 -28.94 -11.41 36.57
N ILE A 747 -28.31 -10.96 37.66
CA ILE A 747 -27.45 -9.76 37.70
C ILE A 747 -25.99 -10.14 37.49
N ALA A 748 -25.49 -11.09 38.29
CA ALA A 748 -24.07 -11.42 38.30
C ALA A 748 -23.60 -12.09 37.00
N VAL A 749 -24.37 -13.03 36.44
CA VAL A 749 -24.00 -13.75 35.21
C VAL A 749 -24.12 -12.83 34.00
N THR A 750 -25.20 -12.06 33.90
CA THR A 750 -25.45 -11.18 32.75
C THR A 750 -24.42 -10.06 32.65
N LEU A 751 -23.94 -9.50 33.77
CA LEU A 751 -22.86 -8.52 33.78
C LEU A 751 -21.56 -9.10 33.18
N ASN A 752 -21.24 -10.36 33.44
CA ASN A 752 -20.07 -11.02 32.89
C ASN A 752 -20.26 -11.46 31.42
N PHE A 753 -21.48 -11.84 31.04
CA PHE A 753 -21.84 -12.10 29.64
C PHE A 753 -21.82 -10.83 28.78
N GLU A 754 -22.24 -9.69 29.33
CA GLU A 754 -22.06 -8.38 28.70
C GLU A 754 -20.58 -8.07 28.53
N TYR A 755 -19.78 -8.30 29.58
CA TYR A 755 -18.34 -8.08 29.50
C TYR A 755 -17.65 -8.99 28.46
N PHE A 756 -18.10 -10.25 28.32
CA PHE A 756 -17.68 -11.12 27.23
C PHE A 756 -18.06 -10.55 25.85
N GLY A 757 -19.29 -10.05 25.71
CA GLY A 757 -19.74 -9.37 24.49
C GLY A 757 -18.87 -8.17 24.16
N PHE A 758 -18.63 -7.29 25.13
CA PHE A 758 -17.76 -6.13 25.00
C PHE A 758 -16.34 -6.50 24.56
N VAL A 759 -15.66 -7.40 25.29
CA VAL A 759 -14.27 -7.79 24.95
C VAL A 759 -14.22 -8.49 23.58
N GLY A 760 -15.21 -9.33 23.26
CA GLY A 760 -15.31 -9.99 21.96
C GLY A 760 -15.50 -9.01 20.79
N ILE A 761 -16.29 -7.95 21.00
CA ILE A 761 -16.47 -6.86 20.03
C ILE A 761 -15.15 -6.12 19.82
N VAL A 762 -14.40 -5.82 20.89
CA VAL A 762 -13.09 -5.16 20.82
C VAL A 762 -12.09 -5.98 20.01
N VAL A 763 -11.91 -7.26 20.37
CA VAL A 763 -10.98 -8.17 19.68
C VAL A 763 -11.31 -8.26 18.19
N SER A 764 -12.58 -8.48 17.86
CA SER A 764 -13.03 -8.60 16.47
C SER A 764 -12.86 -7.30 15.67
N SER A 765 -13.10 -6.15 16.32
CA SER A 765 -12.95 -4.83 15.71
C SER A 765 -11.50 -4.50 15.42
N PHE A 766 -10.59 -4.80 16.36
CA PHE A 766 -9.15 -4.64 16.15
C PHE A 766 -8.72 -5.48 14.97
N VAL A 767 -9.00 -6.79 14.99
CA VAL A 767 -8.64 -7.72 13.90
C VAL A 767 -9.18 -7.28 12.55
N TYR A 768 -10.45 -6.85 12.48
CA TYR A 768 -11.01 -6.31 11.24
C TYR A 768 -10.26 -5.07 10.75
N CYS A 769 -9.96 -4.10 11.62
CA CYS A 769 -9.24 -2.89 11.21
C CYS A 769 -7.84 -3.21 10.66
N MET A 770 -7.18 -4.22 11.25
CA MET A 770 -5.87 -4.67 10.74
C MET A 770 -6.00 -5.29 9.35
N ASP A 771 -6.97 -6.17 9.19
CA ASP A 771 -7.21 -6.88 7.93
C ASP A 771 -7.66 -5.89 6.84
N ALA A 772 -8.51 -4.91 7.16
CA ALA A 772 -9.10 -3.98 6.19
C ALA A 772 -8.21 -2.77 5.83
N TYR A 773 -7.44 -2.21 6.79
CA TYR A 773 -6.65 -1.00 6.58
C TYR A 773 -5.24 -1.10 7.21
N PRO A 774 -4.37 -2.00 6.72
CA PRO A 774 -3.06 -2.26 7.34
C PRO A 774 -2.12 -1.04 7.39
N GLN A 775 -2.24 -0.09 6.46
CA GLN A 775 -1.43 1.16 6.45
C GLN A 775 -1.90 2.21 7.46
N ARG A 776 -3.14 2.08 7.94
CA ARG A 776 -3.85 3.08 8.74
C ARG A 776 -4.37 2.52 10.06
N ILE A 777 -3.91 1.31 10.39
CA ILE A 777 -4.29 0.51 11.54
C ILE A 777 -4.12 1.28 12.85
N ASP A 778 -2.98 1.96 13.03
CA ASP A 778 -2.68 2.70 14.27
C ASP A 778 -3.70 3.82 14.50
N ALA A 779 -3.98 4.61 13.46
CA ALA A 779 -4.98 5.68 13.52
C ALA A 779 -6.41 5.13 13.78
N ALA A 780 -6.76 3.99 13.20
CA ALA A 780 -8.05 3.34 13.43
C ALA A 780 -8.19 2.83 14.88
N LEU A 781 -7.16 2.19 15.43
CA LEU A 781 -7.14 1.69 16.81
C LEU A 781 -7.26 2.82 17.83
N VAL A 782 -6.52 3.91 17.62
CA VAL A 782 -6.61 5.12 18.46
C VAL A 782 -8.01 5.68 18.45
N LEU A 783 -8.58 5.84 17.26
CA LEU A 783 -9.91 6.42 17.10
C LEU A 783 -10.98 5.58 17.81
N ILE A 784 -10.97 4.26 17.63
CA ILE A 784 -11.89 3.34 18.30
C ILE A 784 -11.77 3.48 19.83
N CYS A 785 -10.55 3.43 20.38
CA CYS A 785 -10.35 3.49 21.83
C CYS A 785 -10.73 4.87 22.40
N SER A 786 -10.41 5.95 21.68
CA SER A 786 -10.61 7.32 22.15
C SER A 786 -12.10 7.69 22.16
N LEU A 787 -12.79 7.44 21.04
CA LEU A 787 -14.23 7.70 20.93
C LEU A 787 -15.05 6.81 21.86
N ARG A 788 -14.62 5.56 22.05
CA ARG A 788 -15.19 4.67 23.07
C ARG A 788 -15.11 5.27 24.47
N GLY A 789 -13.96 5.85 24.85
CA GLY A 789 -13.80 6.52 26.13
C GLY A 789 -14.74 7.72 26.30
N PHE A 790 -14.88 8.56 25.27
CA PHE A 790 -15.76 9.74 25.31
C PHE A 790 -17.24 9.39 25.37
N ILE A 791 -17.69 8.44 24.55
CA ILE A 791 -19.08 8.01 24.54
C ILE A 791 -19.40 7.25 25.84
N GLY A 792 -18.48 6.40 26.31
CA GLY A 792 -18.60 5.71 27.60
C GLY A 792 -18.74 6.68 28.77
N PHE A 793 -17.93 7.75 28.80
CA PHE A 793 -18.08 8.85 29.76
C PHE A 793 -19.46 9.50 29.68
N GLY A 794 -19.93 9.82 28.46
CA GLY A 794 -21.24 10.46 28.25
C GLY A 794 -22.41 9.63 28.78
N ILE A 795 -22.37 8.31 28.59
CA ILE A 795 -23.40 7.37 29.11
C ILE A 795 -23.32 7.26 30.64
N SER A 796 -22.10 7.28 31.19
CA SER A 796 -21.87 7.14 32.64
C SER A 796 -22.39 8.35 33.43
N PHE A 797 -22.23 9.58 32.90
CA PHE A 797 -22.62 10.81 33.59
C PHE A 797 -24.14 10.92 33.87
N GLY A 798 -24.97 10.27 33.05
CA GLY A 798 -26.45 10.30 33.16
C GLY A 798 -27.09 9.05 33.76
N THR A 799 -26.29 8.06 34.16
CA THR A 799 -26.76 6.70 34.50
C THR A 799 -27.81 6.67 35.61
N VAL A 800 -27.53 7.27 36.77
CA VAL A 800 -28.41 7.17 37.94
C VAL A 800 -29.74 7.87 37.67
N SER A 801 -29.70 9.09 37.14
CA SER A 801 -30.89 9.85 36.79
C SER A 801 -31.72 9.21 35.66
N PHE A 802 -31.08 8.42 34.78
CA PHE A 802 -31.77 7.69 33.73
C PHE A 802 -32.63 6.56 34.31
N VAL A 803 -32.06 5.76 35.22
CA VAL A 803 -32.76 4.67 35.90
C VAL A 803 -33.83 5.18 36.86
N GLU A 804 -33.58 6.27 37.59
CA GLU A 804 -34.57 6.88 38.48
C GLU A 804 -35.84 7.34 37.75
N LYS A 805 -35.72 7.81 36.50
CA LYS A 805 -36.86 8.29 35.71
C LYS A 805 -37.56 7.19 34.93
N ALA A 806 -36.81 6.27 34.30
CA ALA A 806 -37.35 5.26 33.41
C ALA A 806 -37.61 3.90 34.07
N GLY A 807 -37.14 3.69 35.31
CA GLY A 807 -37.04 2.38 35.92
C GLY A 807 -35.92 1.54 35.32
N TYR A 808 -35.59 0.41 35.96
CA TYR A 808 -34.54 -0.50 35.47
C TYR A 808 -34.97 -1.12 34.13
N GLU A 809 -36.19 -1.65 34.06
CA GLU A 809 -36.69 -2.28 32.84
C GLU A 809 -36.74 -1.29 31.66
N GLY A 810 -37.29 -0.09 31.86
CA GLY A 810 -37.39 0.92 30.82
C GLY A 810 -36.01 1.38 30.32
N ALA A 811 -35.08 1.64 31.25
CA ALA A 811 -33.72 2.05 30.91
C ALA A 811 -32.98 0.98 30.08
N PHE A 812 -33.00 -0.28 30.53
CA PHE A 812 -32.30 -1.37 29.87
C PHE A 812 -32.97 -1.82 28.57
N ASN A 813 -34.29 -1.72 28.44
CA ASN A 813 -34.98 -1.97 27.16
C ASN A 813 -34.61 -0.91 26.09
N ILE A 814 -34.43 0.35 26.49
CA ILE A 814 -33.91 1.39 25.58
C ILE A 814 -32.48 1.05 25.15
N CYS A 815 -31.61 0.67 26.09
CA CYS A 815 -30.25 0.22 25.78
C CYS A 815 -30.23 -0.98 24.82
N ALA A 816 -31.10 -1.98 25.05
CA ALA A 816 -31.25 -3.12 24.16
C ALA A 816 -31.72 -2.71 22.76
N GLY A 817 -32.63 -1.73 22.66
CA GLY A 817 -33.04 -1.13 21.39
C GLY A 817 -31.88 -0.47 20.64
N ILE A 818 -31.00 0.25 21.35
CA ILE A 818 -29.80 0.88 20.77
C ILE A 818 -28.82 -0.19 20.27
N VAL A 819 -28.59 -1.26 21.04
CA VAL A 819 -27.77 -2.41 20.61
C VAL A 819 -28.36 -3.05 19.36
N ALA A 820 -29.65 -3.36 19.37
CA ALA A 820 -30.33 -4.00 18.23
C ALA A 820 -30.30 -3.12 16.96
N ALA A 821 -30.49 -1.80 17.10
CA ALA A 821 -30.35 -0.86 16.00
C ALA A 821 -28.91 -0.85 15.45
N SER A 822 -27.92 -0.83 16.35
CA SER A 822 -26.50 -0.87 15.98
C SER A 822 -26.12 -2.19 15.30
N MET A 823 -26.67 -3.33 15.74
CA MET A 823 -26.53 -4.63 15.07
C MET A 823 -27.15 -4.61 13.66
N GLY A 824 -28.33 -3.99 13.52
CA GLY A 824 -29.00 -3.82 12.23
C GLY A 824 -28.16 -3.05 11.21
N LEU A 825 -27.43 -2.02 11.65
CA LEU A 825 -26.47 -1.28 10.81
C LEU A 825 -25.27 -2.13 10.36
N GLY A 826 -24.96 -3.23 11.05
CA GLY A 826 -23.90 -4.16 10.65
C GLY A 826 -24.21 -4.95 9.38
N ILE A 827 -25.49 -5.21 9.10
CA ILE A 827 -25.94 -5.96 7.92
C ILE A 827 -25.54 -5.26 6.60
N PRO A 828 -25.90 -3.98 6.37
CA PRO A 828 -25.47 -3.28 5.16
C PRO A 828 -23.94 -3.11 5.12
N VAL A 829 -23.28 -2.90 6.26
CA VAL A 829 -21.81 -2.79 6.32
C VAL A 829 -21.12 -4.11 5.93
N TYR A 830 -21.70 -5.27 6.23
CA TYR A 830 -21.21 -6.57 5.78
C TYR A 830 -21.41 -6.77 4.26
N TYR A 831 -22.63 -6.59 3.76
CA TYR A 831 -22.93 -6.83 2.34
C TYR A 831 -22.28 -5.82 1.39
N PHE A 832 -22.21 -4.54 1.79
CA PHE A 832 -21.56 -3.50 1.01
C PHE A 832 -20.10 -3.28 1.40
N GLY A 833 -19.56 -4.05 2.35
CA GLY A 833 -18.19 -3.93 2.87
C GLY A 833 -17.12 -3.83 1.79
N PRO A 834 -17.08 -4.75 0.79
CA PRO A 834 -16.08 -4.71 -0.26
C PRO A 834 -16.15 -3.43 -1.11
N LYS A 835 -17.37 -2.92 -1.36
CA LYS A 835 -17.59 -1.67 -2.09
C LYS A 835 -17.18 -0.45 -1.26
N ILE A 836 -17.52 -0.45 0.04
CA ILE A 836 -17.11 0.61 0.98
C ILE A 836 -15.58 0.67 1.05
N ARG A 837 -14.89 -0.47 1.15
CA ARG A 837 -13.43 -0.52 1.12
C ARG A 837 -12.86 -0.04 -0.20
N ALA A 838 -13.39 -0.48 -1.33
CA ALA A 838 -12.91 -0.02 -2.64
C ALA A 838 -13.00 1.51 -2.81
N ILE A 839 -14.03 2.14 -2.24
CA ILE A 839 -14.18 3.61 -2.24
C ILE A 839 -13.23 4.26 -1.24
N THR A 840 -13.21 3.78 0.01
CA THR A 840 -12.41 4.36 1.10
C THR A 840 -10.91 4.16 0.91
N GLN A 841 -10.49 3.14 0.17
CA GLN A 841 -9.08 2.85 -0.14
C GLN A 841 -8.38 4.03 -0.82
N ARG A 842 -9.09 4.78 -1.68
CA ARG A 842 -8.56 5.99 -2.34
C ARG A 842 -8.11 7.07 -1.36
N PHE A 843 -8.64 7.06 -0.15
CA PHE A 843 -8.31 8.01 0.91
C PHE A 843 -7.40 7.41 1.98
N ALA A 844 -7.22 6.08 1.97
CA ALA A 844 -6.43 5.34 2.96
C ALA A 844 -4.98 5.09 2.52
N GLN A 845 -4.68 5.21 1.22
CA GLN A 845 -3.33 5.10 0.67
C GLN A 845 -2.70 6.51 0.58
N ASP A 846 -1.48 6.67 1.08
CA ASP A 846 -0.67 7.86 0.77
C ASP A 846 -0.05 7.69 -0.63
N ASP A 847 -0.07 8.76 -1.42
CA ASP A 847 0.50 8.84 -2.78
C ASP A 847 2.03 8.69 -2.81
#